data_AF-A0A9J7LKB3-F1
#
_entry.id   AF-A0A9J7LKB3-F1
#
_cell.length_a   1.000
_cell.length_b   1.000
_cell.length_c   1.000
_cell.angle_alpha   90.00
_cell.angle_beta   90.00
_cell.angle_gamma   90.00
#
_symmetry.space_group_name_H-M   'P 1'
#
loop_
_entity.id
_entity.type
_entity.pdbx_description
1 polymer ?
#
loop_
_entity_poly.entity_id
_entity_poly.type
_entity_poly.pdbx_seq_one_letter_code
_entity_poly.pdbx_strand_id
1 'polypeptide(L)'
;MDGTGCTKLTRDDLCVMPGRGICRSCGDPHTTMFDRTRHHFQGPCRYTFAKDCGNSSDFTVEVQHVPVPRRPVVSVVREVYVIAYGYEIGILQGNEVTVTVNGVTYTATGSIPFELAMGKIQVTYRGMWVHVRLVEYCVDIFYNGRHCVKVRVTPYYWGRMCGLCGDFNGNRANDFMLPDGTIASNWNDFGHSWLVEDEDDERCAVGPPPPPCPHGLMTVVSANDMCGLIMDHYGPFGVCHDLGVDPQDFFDDCVFDMCARDGDIVGLCENLEAYADACEEAGAIGFTWRSATLCPLPCPPNSHYNPCASPCPATCQNPDAPNQPCITLCVECCECDPGYVMSGPHCVPLEDCGCTDPMTGRYYPLEETWIQNGRRCVCTRNGIVCTECSFDIVFILDRSSSIGPYGMYIAEKYIAYIIRCLHGLDVEVGYIVFDCISKWLISLGLYNVDTTALIPEIKAAEFTGGESRVGNAIYHLMCTANYRNGIPSAAIILTDGVAYEEHPNNLYELQSNAARAMGIELYAVAIGREFLFNLNALANIANGADRVFDVYSCCALAIRLLDDLCDPPCPDGYTSFADTCYKVFANEVTSYTEAQTHCNSEGGHLAMAKDQATNRLLVHLINQESQDQTFYYFGLTYSEEKNAFIWGDGSDLVFSNWRPTEPNRPDEHCTVFCWGQWCDAPCSSSREFEFTAGFICEVRVPCPPGVDLVSCTQDPCVNAECAAHPTAMCKANYCGGCNAVFYDDQGNKVDCMAMNMYG
;
A
#
# COMPACT_ATOMS: atom_id res chain seq x y z
N MET A 1 43.05 -9.28 -51.27
CA MET A 1 42.54 -7.91 -51.10
C MET A 1 42.09 -7.43 -52.45
N ASP A 2 40.78 -7.50 -52.70
CA ASP A 2 40.11 -6.68 -53.71
C ASP A 2 39.33 -5.63 -52.93
N GLY A 3 39.55 -4.36 -53.28
CA GLY A 3 39.01 -3.23 -52.55
C GLY A 3 37.52 -3.00 -52.78
N THR A 4 36.97 -2.26 -51.81
CA THR A 4 35.85 -1.31 -51.95
C THR A 4 34.43 -1.87 -52.10
N GLY A 5 33.90 -2.30 -50.95
CA GLY A 5 32.55 -1.92 -50.55
C GLY A 5 32.55 -1.55 -49.08
N CYS A 6 32.51 -0.26 -48.72
CA CYS A 6 32.15 0.12 -47.35
C CYS A 6 30.68 -0.24 -47.17
N THR A 7 30.41 -1.40 -46.58
CA THR A 7 29.07 -1.76 -46.15
C THR A 7 28.71 -0.87 -44.97
N LYS A 8 27.58 -0.18 -45.05
CA LYS A 8 27.07 0.58 -43.92
C LYS A 8 26.69 -0.44 -42.84
N LEU A 9 27.46 -0.46 -41.75
CA LEU A 9 27.16 -1.29 -40.60
C LEU A 9 25.80 -0.87 -40.03
N THR A 10 24.93 -1.84 -39.82
CA THR A 10 23.66 -1.65 -39.13
C THR A 10 23.89 -1.63 -37.62
N ARG A 11 22.88 -1.21 -36.85
CA ARG A 11 22.94 -1.29 -35.38
C ARG A 11 23.13 -2.74 -34.93
N ASP A 12 22.42 -3.68 -35.55
CA ASP A 12 22.53 -5.12 -35.28
C ASP A 12 23.94 -5.66 -35.54
N ASP A 13 24.60 -5.21 -36.61
CA ASP A 13 26.00 -5.57 -36.89
C ASP A 13 26.95 -5.10 -35.78
N LEU A 14 26.67 -3.93 -35.19
CA LEU A 14 27.46 -3.34 -34.10
C LEU A 14 27.19 -3.98 -32.74
N CYS A 15 26.02 -4.60 -32.53
CA CYS A 15 25.68 -5.32 -31.30
C CYS A 15 26.62 -6.49 -31.01
N VAL A 16 27.16 -7.10 -32.06
CA VAL A 16 28.05 -8.27 -32.01
C VAL A 16 29.53 -7.93 -32.21
N MET A 17 29.86 -6.66 -32.46
CA MET A 17 31.25 -6.23 -32.58
C MET A 17 31.93 -6.04 -31.21
N PRO A 18 33.23 -6.37 -31.10
CA PRO A 18 34.04 -6.00 -29.94
C PRO A 18 34.28 -4.48 -29.91
N GLY A 19 34.56 -3.94 -28.73
CA GLY A 19 34.85 -2.50 -28.55
C GLY A 19 33.66 -1.71 -27.99
N ARG A 20 33.13 -2.14 -26.84
CA ARG A 20 32.09 -1.39 -26.13
C ARG A 20 32.68 -0.25 -25.32
N GLY A 21 32.02 0.90 -25.33
CA GLY A 21 32.26 1.98 -24.38
C GLY A 21 31.70 1.57 -23.03
N ILE A 22 32.46 1.76 -21.95
CA ILE A 22 32.03 1.47 -20.58
C ILE A 22 32.18 2.73 -19.75
N CYS A 23 31.07 3.20 -19.18
CA CYS A 23 31.06 4.22 -18.15
C CYS A 23 30.67 3.55 -16.82
N ARG A 24 31.35 3.89 -15.73
CA ARG A 24 31.05 3.37 -14.40
C ARG A 24 31.13 4.48 -13.36
N SER A 25 30.32 4.36 -12.31
CA SER A 25 30.42 5.18 -11.11
C SER A 25 30.26 4.28 -9.91
N CYS A 26 31.28 4.20 -9.05
CA CYS A 26 31.28 3.39 -7.84
C CYS A 26 31.74 4.22 -6.63
N GLY A 27 31.28 3.86 -5.43
CA GLY A 27 31.81 4.46 -4.18
C GLY A 27 31.30 5.89 -3.97
N ASP A 28 32.15 6.78 -3.49
CA ASP A 28 31.86 8.21 -3.25
C ASP A 28 32.09 9.05 -4.52
N PRO A 29 31.00 9.21 -5.29
CA PRO A 29 30.93 8.48 -6.55
C PRO A 29 32.13 8.80 -7.47
N HIS A 30 33.05 7.84 -7.59
CA HIS A 30 34.19 7.91 -8.49
C HIS A 30 33.73 7.46 -9.88
N THR A 31 33.59 8.42 -10.79
CA THR A 31 33.07 8.16 -12.13
C THR A 31 34.21 8.07 -13.13
N THR A 32 34.25 6.98 -13.90
CA THR A 32 35.08 6.85 -15.11
C THR A 32 34.17 6.88 -16.33
N MET A 33 34.31 7.92 -17.14
CA MET A 33 33.55 8.16 -18.36
C MET A 33 33.93 7.21 -19.50
N PHE A 34 33.17 7.23 -20.60
CA PHE A 34 33.41 6.36 -21.75
C PHE A 34 34.82 6.51 -22.36
N ASP A 35 35.37 7.73 -22.38
CA ASP A 35 36.71 8.03 -22.91
C ASP A 35 37.81 7.93 -21.84
N ARG A 36 37.46 7.40 -20.66
CA ARG A 36 38.30 7.17 -19.47
C ARG A 36 38.71 8.44 -18.71
N THR A 37 38.04 9.56 -18.93
CA THR A 37 38.15 10.73 -18.05
C THR A 37 37.47 10.44 -16.72
N ARG A 38 38.05 10.93 -15.63
CA ARG A 38 37.57 10.69 -14.26
C ARG A 38 37.02 11.96 -13.62
N HIS A 39 35.98 11.83 -12.79
CA HIS A 39 35.44 12.90 -11.95
C HIS A 39 34.80 12.36 -10.67
N HIS A 40 34.65 13.24 -9.67
CA HIS A 40 34.18 12.91 -8.31
C HIS A 40 33.07 13.86 -7.87
N PHE A 41 32.02 13.96 -8.69
CA PHE A 41 30.94 14.94 -8.48
C PHE A 41 30.01 14.54 -7.33
N GLN A 42 29.93 15.38 -6.30
CA GLN A 42 29.23 15.11 -5.01
C GLN A 42 27.84 15.74 -4.90
N GLY A 43 27.20 16.10 -6.02
CA GLY A 43 25.84 16.64 -6.00
C GLY A 43 24.86 15.64 -5.35
N PRO A 44 23.93 16.05 -4.46
CA PRO A 44 23.06 15.16 -3.70
C PRO A 44 21.65 14.96 -4.29
N CYS A 45 21.52 15.00 -5.61
CA CYS A 45 20.24 14.92 -6.34
C CYS A 45 20.24 13.88 -7.46
N ARG A 46 19.19 13.87 -8.29
CA ARG A 46 19.09 13.08 -9.50
C ARG A 46 19.80 13.77 -10.68
N TYR A 47 20.68 13.05 -11.35
CA TYR A 47 21.45 13.56 -12.49
C TYR A 47 21.35 12.66 -13.71
N THR A 48 21.40 13.26 -14.91
CA THR A 48 21.52 12.52 -16.17
C THR A 48 22.92 11.88 -16.25
N PHE A 49 22.98 10.57 -16.05
CA PHE A 49 24.23 9.82 -16.04
C PHE A 49 24.73 9.54 -17.46
N ALA A 50 23.89 8.92 -18.29
CA ALA A 50 24.19 8.62 -19.69
C ALA A 50 22.93 8.68 -20.55
N LYS A 51 22.97 9.42 -21.65
CA LYS A 51 21.82 9.60 -22.56
C LYS A 51 22.25 9.58 -24.02
N ASP A 52 21.43 9.02 -24.91
CA ASP A 52 21.59 9.23 -26.37
C ASP A 52 21.08 10.64 -26.70
N CYS A 53 22.00 11.57 -26.92
CA CYS A 53 21.69 12.92 -27.38
C CYS A 53 21.66 13.03 -28.92
N GLY A 54 21.82 11.92 -29.65
CA GLY A 54 21.62 11.92 -31.09
C GLY A 54 20.14 12.00 -31.47
N ASN A 55 19.88 12.06 -32.78
CA ASN A 55 18.52 12.27 -33.32
C ASN A 55 17.47 11.21 -32.90
N SER A 56 17.88 10.03 -32.44
CA SER A 56 16.95 8.97 -32.03
C SER A 56 16.50 9.08 -30.58
N SER A 57 17.28 9.73 -29.71
CA SER A 57 17.03 9.80 -28.25
C SER A 57 16.60 8.45 -27.66
N ASP A 58 17.35 7.38 -27.98
CA ASP A 58 16.93 5.99 -27.73
C ASP A 58 16.66 5.70 -26.23
N PHE A 59 17.50 6.23 -25.33
CA PHE A 59 17.45 5.93 -23.90
C PHE A 59 18.07 7.05 -23.05
N THR A 60 17.68 7.07 -21.77
CA THR A 60 18.30 7.87 -20.71
C THR A 60 18.56 6.98 -19.50
N VAL A 61 19.73 7.13 -18.88
CA VAL A 61 20.07 6.57 -17.57
C VAL A 61 20.31 7.73 -16.62
N GLU A 62 19.61 7.74 -15.50
CA GLU A 62 19.74 8.72 -14.43
C GLU A 62 20.19 8.03 -13.15
N VAL A 63 20.90 8.77 -12.30
CA VAL A 63 21.40 8.29 -11.02
C VAL A 63 20.95 9.25 -9.92
N GLN A 64 20.39 8.70 -8.84
CA GLN A 64 20.15 9.45 -7.62
C GLN A 64 21.40 9.34 -6.74
N HIS A 65 22.04 10.48 -6.51
CA HIS A 65 23.06 10.61 -5.50
C HIS A 65 22.42 10.98 -4.17
N VAL A 66 22.81 10.32 -3.08
CA VAL A 66 22.28 10.60 -1.74
C VAL A 66 23.44 10.87 -0.77
N PRO A 67 23.36 11.93 0.05
CA PRO A 67 24.34 12.21 1.08
C PRO A 67 24.52 11.04 2.07
N VAL A 68 25.76 10.77 2.47
CA VAL A 68 26.04 9.76 3.49
C VAL A 68 25.67 10.32 4.88
N PRO A 69 24.85 9.62 5.69
CA PRO A 69 24.29 10.16 6.94
C PRO A 69 25.32 10.71 7.96
N ARG A 70 26.53 10.14 8.01
CA ARG A 70 27.59 10.55 8.95
C ARG A 70 28.47 11.68 8.41
N ARG A 71 28.51 11.88 7.08
CA ARG A 71 29.24 12.94 6.41
C ARG A 71 28.47 13.39 5.16
N PRO A 72 27.48 14.28 5.31
CA PRO A 72 26.58 14.66 4.21
C PRO A 72 27.26 15.51 3.12
N VAL A 73 28.56 15.77 3.27
CA VAL A 73 29.45 16.38 2.28
C VAL A 73 29.73 15.43 1.11
N VAL A 74 29.60 14.12 1.34
CA VAL A 74 29.84 13.07 0.37
C VAL A 74 28.52 12.44 -0.01
N SER A 75 28.31 12.19 -1.30
CA SER A 75 27.16 11.46 -1.83
C SER A 75 27.58 10.12 -2.44
N VAL A 76 26.63 9.22 -2.62
CA VAL A 76 26.83 7.93 -3.28
C VAL A 76 25.66 7.63 -4.19
N VAL A 77 25.88 6.87 -5.25
CA VAL A 77 24.79 6.36 -6.10
C VAL A 77 23.93 5.41 -5.27
N ARG A 78 22.65 5.74 -5.09
CA ARG A 78 21.68 4.91 -4.35
C ARG A 78 20.58 4.34 -5.22
N GLU A 79 20.23 5.03 -6.29
CA GLU A 79 19.16 4.63 -7.18
C GLU A 79 19.58 4.88 -8.62
N VAL A 80 19.13 4.00 -9.51
CA VAL A 80 19.40 4.08 -10.95
C VAL A 80 18.07 3.99 -11.68
N TYR A 81 17.81 4.94 -12.57
CA TYR A 81 16.60 4.99 -13.36
C TYR A 81 16.94 4.81 -14.83
N VAL A 82 16.34 3.82 -15.48
CA VAL A 82 16.51 3.55 -16.92
C VAL A 82 15.21 3.91 -17.64
N ILE A 83 15.26 4.93 -18.49
CA ILE A 83 14.12 5.41 -19.27
C ILE A 83 14.29 5.00 -20.73
N ALA A 84 13.39 4.14 -21.22
CA ALA A 84 13.35 3.69 -22.60
C ALA A 84 11.95 3.17 -22.97
N TYR A 85 11.55 3.30 -24.24
CA TYR A 85 10.28 2.77 -24.77
C TYR A 85 9.01 3.20 -24.00
N GLY A 86 9.03 4.36 -23.32
CA GLY A 86 7.91 4.83 -22.49
C GLY A 86 7.80 4.17 -21.11
N TYR A 87 8.82 3.40 -20.72
CA TYR A 87 8.97 2.83 -19.38
C TYR A 87 10.12 3.53 -18.66
N GLU A 88 9.98 3.67 -17.35
CA GLU A 88 11.09 3.95 -16.44
C GLU A 88 11.25 2.75 -15.50
N ILE A 89 12.47 2.23 -15.41
CA ILE A 89 12.85 1.14 -14.50
C ILE A 89 13.71 1.75 -13.41
N GLY A 90 13.18 1.86 -12.20
CA GLY A 90 13.93 2.27 -11.01
C GLY A 90 14.59 1.06 -10.36
N ILE A 91 15.88 1.15 -10.07
CA ILE A 91 16.63 0.13 -9.32
C ILE A 91 17.14 0.83 -8.05
N LEU A 92 16.51 0.53 -6.94
CA LEU A 92 16.73 1.14 -5.64
C LEU A 92 17.75 0.32 -4.82
N GLN A 93 18.07 0.81 -3.63
CA GLN A 93 18.91 0.08 -2.69
C GLN A 93 18.33 -1.30 -2.34
N GLY A 94 19.20 -2.27 -2.08
CA GLY A 94 18.77 -3.63 -1.76
C GLY A 94 18.25 -4.42 -2.96
N ASN A 95 18.53 -3.94 -4.17
CA ASN A 95 18.06 -4.52 -5.44
C ASN A 95 16.52 -4.51 -5.60
N GLU A 96 15.83 -3.58 -4.92
CA GLU A 96 14.42 -3.37 -5.17
C GLU A 96 14.23 -2.71 -6.55
N VAL A 97 13.38 -3.31 -7.38
CA VAL A 97 13.11 -2.84 -8.73
C VAL A 97 11.67 -2.33 -8.82
N THR A 98 11.50 -1.12 -9.32
CA THR A 98 10.22 -0.51 -9.64
C THR A 98 10.09 -0.31 -11.15
N VAL A 99 8.87 -0.36 -11.66
CA VAL A 99 8.56 -0.07 -13.06
C VAL A 99 7.46 0.97 -13.12
N THR A 100 7.75 2.10 -13.76
CA THR A 100 6.81 3.17 -14.03
C THR A 100 6.40 3.14 -15.51
N VAL A 101 5.10 3.09 -15.78
CA VAL A 101 4.52 3.16 -17.13
C VAL A 101 3.22 3.97 -17.10
N ASN A 102 3.04 4.90 -18.04
CA ASN A 102 1.90 5.84 -18.06
C ASN A 102 1.70 6.60 -16.72
N GLY A 103 2.80 6.83 -15.99
CA GLY A 103 2.82 7.46 -14.67
C GLY A 103 2.10 6.65 -13.59
N VAL A 104 2.14 5.32 -13.69
CA VAL A 104 1.80 4.36 -12.62
C VAL A 104 3.04 3.53 -12.33
N THR A 105 3.44 3.47 -11.06
CA THR A 105 4.63 2.74 -10.60
C THR A 105 4.24 1.51 -9.81
N TYR A 106 4.92 0.39 -10.04
CA TYR A 106 4.74 -0.84 -9.25
C TYR A 106 6.08 -1.51 -8.95
N THR A 107 6.17 -2.22 -7.82
CA THR A 107 7.34 -3.04 -7.47
C THR A 107 7.36 -4.34 -8.29
N ALA A 108 8.53 -4.70 -8.79
CA ALA A 108 8.77 -5.85 -9.66
C ALA A 108 9.93 -6.74 -9.19
N THR A 109 10.52 -6.47 -8.02
CA THR A 109 11.67 -7.21 -7.46
C THR A 109 11.44 -8.72 -7.40
N GLY A 110 10.27 -9.14 -6.90
CA GLY A 110 9.90 -10.56 -6.82
C GLY A 110 9.71 -11.22 -8.19
N SER A 111 9.44 -10.43 -9.22
CA SER A 111 9.17 -10.88 -10.58
C SER A 111 10.43 -11.04 -11.45
N ILE A 112 11.64 -10.77 -10.94
CA ILE A 112 12.87 -10.91 -11.73
C ILE A 112 13.20 -12.41 -11.92
N PRO A 113 13.49 -12.87 -13.14
CA PRO A 113 13.61 -12.10 -14.39
C PRO A 113 12.26 -11.75 -15.05
N PHE A 114 12.16 -10.58 -15.66
CA PHE A 114 10.97 -10.20 -16.44
C PHE A 114 11.33 -9.39 -17.69
N GLU A 115 10.37 -9.29 -18.61
CA GLU A 115 10.50 -8.54 -19.85
C GLU A 115 9.40 -7.47 -19.96
N LEU A 116 9.75 -6.32 -20.54
CA LEU A 116 8.81 -5.23 -20.86
C LEU A 116 8.89 -4.86 -22.34
N ALA A 117 7.93 -4.06 -22.80
CA ALA A 117 7.88 -3.54 -24.17
C ALA A 117 8.00 -4.66 -25.24
N MET A 118 7.33 -5.80 -25.03
CA MET A 118 7.38 -6.98 -25.92
C MET A 118 8.81 -7.54 -26.09
N GLY A 119 9.55 -7.69 -24.98
CA GLY A 119 10.90 -8.27 -24.97
C GLY A 119 12.02 -7.28 -25.29
N LYS A 120 11.71 -6.00 -25.53
CA LYS A 120 12.72 -4.98 -25.85
C LYS A 120 13.53 -4.54 -24.63
N ILE A 121 12.95 -4.67 -23.44
CA ILE A 121 13.62 -4.46 -22.16
C ILE A 121 13.62 -5.80 -21.44
N GLN A 122 14.80 -6.30 -21.08
CA GLN A 122 14.95 -7.50 -20.27
C GLN A 122 15.60 -7.12 -18.94
N VAL A 123 14.98 -7.50 -17.82
CA VAL A 123 15.50 -7.26 -16.47
C VAL A 123 15.82 -8.61 -15.85
N THR A 124 17.08 -8.81 -15.47
CA THR A 124 17.59 -10.09 -14.95
C THR A 124 18.56 -9.85 -13.81
N TYR A 125 18.75 -10.85 -12.93
CA TYR A 125 19.92 -10.88 -12.07
C TYR A 125 21.10 -11.47 -12.85
N ARG A 126 22.24 -10.76 -12.83
CA ARG A 126 23.49 -11.25 -13.38
C ARG A 126 24.59 -11.09 -12.35
N GLY A 127 24.88 -12.17 -11.65
CA GLY A 127 25.77 -12.14 -10.50
C GLY A 127 25.15 -11.33 -9.37
N MET A 128 25.90 -10.38 -8.80
CA MET A 128 25.39 -9.42 -7.81
C MET A 128 24.63 -8.23 -8.41
N TRP A 129 24.51 -8.17 -9.74
CA TRP A 129 23.95 -7.01 -10.45
C TRP A 129 22.50 -7.25 -10.85
N VAL A 130 21.66 -6.24 -10.68
CA VAL A 130 20.45 -6.09 -11.50
C VAL A 130 20.92 -5.61 -12.87
N HIS A 131 20.64 -6.40 -13.90
CA HIS A 131 21.01 -6.14 -15.30
C HIS A 131 19.75 -5.80 -16.10
N VAL A 132 19.69 -4.55 -16.58
CA VAL A 132 18.70 -4.08 -17.55
C VAL A 132 19.35 -4.08 -18.93
N ARG A 133 18.80 -4.88 -19.83
CA ARG A 133 19.24 -4.94 -21.23
C ARG A 133 18.19 -4.32 -22.14
N LEU A 134 18.60 -3.29 -22.88
CA LEU A 134 17.82 -2.71 -23.97
C LEU A 134 18.18 -3.46 -25.26
N VAL A 135 17.39 -4.46 -25.63
CA VAL A 135 17.79 -5.51 -26.59
C VAL A 135 18.09 -4.95 -27.97
N GLU A 136 17.20 -4.14 -28.55
CA GLU A 136 17.38 -3.56 -29.89
C GLU A 136 18.38 -2.39 -29.91
N TYR A 137 18.63 -1.78 -28.75
CA TYR A 137 19.60 -0.70 -28.58
C TYR A 137 21.00 -1.22 -28.25
N CYS A 138 21.10 -2.48 -27.81
CA CYS A 138 22.34 -3.12 -27.41
C CYS A 138 23.07 -2.33 -26.32
N VAL A 139 22.29 -1.81 -25.38
CA VAL A 139 22.76 -1.11 -24.18
C VAL A 139 22.54 -2.01 -22.98
N ASP A 140 23.59 -2.19 -22.19
CA ASP A 140 23.54 -2.97 -20.95
C ASP A 140 23.79 -2.03 -19.76
N ILE A 141 22.85 -2.00 -18.82
CA ILE A 141 22.92 -1.22 -17.60
C ILE A 141 22.98 -2.18 -16.40
N PHE A 142 23.92 -1.96 -15.51
CA PHE A 142 24.13 -2.76 -14.31
C PHE A 142 24.10 -1.87 -13.08
N TYR A 143 23.37 -2.28 -12.04
CA TYR A 143 23.44 -1.69 -10.71
C TYR A 143 23.49 -2.79 -9.65
N ASN A 144 24.37 -2.66 -8.67
CA ASN A 144 24.55 -3.68 -7.61
C ASN A 144 23.66 -3.47 -6.39
N GLY A 145 22.69 -2.53 -6.46
CA GLY A 145 21.76 -2.23 -5.36
C GLY A 145 22.40 -1.53 -4.17
N ARG A 146 23.66 -1.10 -4.27
CA ARG A 146 24.42 -0.57 -3.12
C ARG A 146 25.13 0.75 -3.41
N HIS A 147 26.08 0.73 -4.35
CA HIS A 147 27.06 1.81 -4.52
C HIS A 147 27.71 1.89 -5.90
N CYS A 148 27.45 0.96 -6.82
CA CYS A 148 28.07 0.99 -8.13
C CYS A 148 27.08 0.76 -9.28
N VAL A 149 27.17 1.61 -10.30
CA VAL A 149 26.43 1.56 -11.55
C VAL A 149 27.39 1.51 -12.74
N LYS A 150 27.00 0.80 -13.79
CA LYS A 150 27.77 0.69 -15.04
C LYS A 150 26.85 0.67 -16.26
N VAL A 151 27.20 1.46 -17.27
CA VAL A 151 26.53 1.51 -18.57
C VAL A 151 27.51 1.09 -19.66
N ARG A 152 27.10 0.13 -20.49
CA ARG A 152 27.86 -0.34 -21.65
C ARG A 152 27.11 -0.03 -22.94
N VAL A 153 27.79 0.63 -23.87
CA VAL A 153 27.24 1.02 -25.19
C VAL A 153 28.11 0.48 -26.32
N THR A 154 27.51 0.24 -27.48
CA THR A 154 28.23 -0.18 -28.70
C THR A 154 28.85 1.04 -29.41
N PRO A 155 29.76 0.84 -30.39
CA PRO A 155 30.28 1.93 -31.22
C PRO A 155 29.22 2.71 -32.01
N TYR A 156 27.97 2.22 -32.07
CA TYR A 156 26.85 2.98 -32.64
C TYR A 156 26.67 4.35 -31.95
N TYR A 157 26.96 4.41 -30.64
CA TYR A 157 26.78 5.59 -29.81
C TYR A 157 27.99 6.54 -29.80
N TRP A 158 29.01 6.28 -30.62
CA TRP A 158 30.20 7.11 -30.70
C TRP A 158 29.86 8.56 -31.10
N GLY A 159 30.23 9.53 -30.24
CA GLY A 159 29.95 10.96 -30.43
C GLY A 159 28.46 11.34 -30.33
N ARG A 160 27.63 10.46 -29.75
CA ARG A 160 26.18 10.68 -29.57
C ARG A 160 25.77 10.72 -28.10
N MET A 161 26.65 10.30 -27.20
CA MET A 161 26.36 10.27 -25.79
C MET A 161 26.40 11.68 -25.20
N CYS A 162 25.78 11.83 -24.05
CA CYS A 162 25.82 13.02 -23.21
C CYS A 162 25.47 12.64 -21.76
N GLY A 163 25.65 13.56 -20.82
CA GLY A 163 25.50 13.30 -19.38
C GLY A 163 26.84 13.18 -18.66
N LEU A 164 26.80 12.76 -17.39
CA LEU A 164 27.98 12.56 -16.54
C LEU A 164 29.00 11.53 -17.09
N CYS A 165 28.61 10.72 -18.06
CA CYS A 165 29.46 9.75 -18.75
C CYS A 165 30.22 10.29 -19.98
N GLY A 166 30.05 11.57 -20.32
CA GLY A 166 30.70 12.21 -21.48
C GLY A 166 30.06 11.86 -22.82
N ASP A 167 30.71 12.25 -23.92
CA ASP A 167 30.14 12.16 -25.28
C ASP A 167 30.61 10.93 -26.10
N PHE A 168 31.54 10.14 -25.55
CA PHE A 168 32.08 8.91 -26.11
C PHE A 168 32.63 9.11 -27.53
N ASN A 169 33.63 9.99 -27.68
CA ASN A 169 34.20 10.34 -28.98
C ASN A 169 35.73 10.13 -29.06
N GLY A 170 36.34 9.63 -28.00
CA GLY A 170 37.78 9.39 -27.83
C GLY A 170 38.59 10.62 -27.38
N ASN A 171 37.97 11.78 -27.17
CA ASN A 171 38.62 13.05 -26.83
C ASN A 171 38.35 13.46 -25.38
N ARG A 172 39.28 13.09 -24.51
CA ARG A 172 39.20 13.45 -23.07
C ARG A 172 39.15 14.96 -22.78
N ALA A 173 39.57 15.81 -23.71
CA ALA A 173 39.63 17.25 -23.47
C ALA A 173 38.26 17.93 -23.50
N ASN A 174 37.22 17.28 -24.03
CA ASN A 174 35.86 17.84 -24.08
C ASN A 174 34.83 17.04 -23.29
N ASP A 175 35.26 16.11 -22.44
CA ASP A 175 34.38 15.25 -21.64
C ASP A 175 33.55 16.04 -20.61
N PHE A 176 33.99 17.23 -20.20
CA PHE A 176 33.23 18.15 -19.35
C PHE A 176 32.27 19.05 -20.15
N MET A 177 31.63 18.49 -21.19
CA MET A 177 30.64 19.21 -22.00
C MET A 177 29.33 19.38 -21.24
N LEU A 178 28.81 20.61 -21.22
CA LEU A 178 27.52 20.97 -20.63
C LEU A 178 26.38 20.74 -21.62
N PRO A 179 25.11 20.71 -21.17
CA PRO A 179 23.95 20.59 -22.06
C PRO A 179 23.86 21.66 -23.15
N ASP A 180 24.44 22.84 -22.93
CA ASP A 180 24.49 23.95 -23.90
C ASP A 180 25.61 23.82 -24.94
N GLY A 181 26.44 22.77 -24.85
CA GLY A 181 27.56 22.48 -25.74
C GLY A 181 28.87 23.19 -25.38
N THR A 182 28.92 23.98 -24.30
CA THR A 182 30.16 24.56 -23.78
C THR A 182 30.93 23.55 -22.92
N ILE A 183 32.21 23.81 -22.66
CA ILE A 183 33.08 22.93 -21.86
C ILE A 183 33.35 23.61 -20.52
N ALA A 184 33.01 22.95 -19.41
CA ALA A 184 33.31 23.44 -18.08
C ALA A 184 34.80 23.31 -17.73
N SER A 185 35.24 24.20 -16.84
CA SER A 185 36.62 24.22 -16.34
C SER A 185 36.88 23.23 -15.20
N ASN A 186 35.82 22.76 -14.54
CA ASN A 186 35.89 21.84 -13.40
C ASN A 186 34.67 20.91 -13.39
N TRP A 187 34.79 19.78 -12.69
CA TRP A 187 33.74 18.77 -12.66
C TRP A 187 32.53 19.14 -11.81
N ASN A 188 32.62 20.13 -10.92
CA ASN A 188 31.46 20.55 -10.12
C ASN A 188 30.45 21.30 -10.98
N ASP A 189 30.92 22.29 -11.76
CA ASP A 189 30.08 23.01 -12.72
C ASP A 189 29.53 22.06 -13.78
N PHE A 190 30.38 21.14 -14.28
CA PHE A 190 29.97 20.09 -15.21
C PHE A 190 28.87 19.20 -14.62
N GLY A 191 29.10 18.60 -13.45
CA GLY A 191 28.17 17.65 -12.87
C GLY A 191 26.83 18.28 -12.51
N HIS A 192 26.87 19.49 -11.95
CA HIS A 192 25.68 20.24 -11.58
C HIS A 192 24.84 20.65 -12.80
N SER A 193 25.47 20.89 -13.96
CA SER A 193 24.74 21.19 -15.20
C SER A 193 23.86 20.06 -15.73
N TRP A 194 24.09 18.81 -15.28
CA TRP A 194 23.33 17.63 -15.68
C TRP A 194 22.21 17.25 -14.70
N LEU A 195 21.80 18.20 -13.86
CA LEU A 195 20.64 18.05 -12.97
C LEU A 195 19.37 17.74 -13.78
N VAL A 196 18.56 16.79 -13.31
CA VAL A 196 17.29 16.44 -13.96
C VAL A 196 16.28 17.58 -13.79
N GLU A 197 15.45 17.80 -14.81
CA GLU A 197 14.38 18.80 -14.78
C GLU A 197 13.42 18.49 -13.61
N ASP A 198 12.96 19.51 -12.88
CA ASP A 198 12.13 19.44 -11.65
C ASP A 198 12.87 19.23 -10.30
N GLU A 199 14.19 19.04 -10.30
CA GLU A 199 14.98 19.07 -9.06
C GLU A 199 15.15 20.48 -8.48
N ASP A 200 15.19 20.59 -7.14
CA ASP A 200 15.39 21.85 -6.43
C ASP A 200 16.89 22.22 -6.43
N ASP A 201 17.28 23.07 -7.38
CA ASP A 201 18.66 23.56 -7.58
C ASP A 201 19.35 23.96 -6.26
N GLU A 202 18.66 24.69 -5.37
CA GLU A 202 19.24 25.13 -4.09
C GLU A 202 19.59 23.95 -3.15
N ARG A 203 18.83 22.85 -3.20
CA ARG A 203 19.11 21.64 -2.41
C ARG A 203 20.17 20.75 -3.04
N CYS A 204 20.45 20.94 -4.33
CA CYS A 204 21.41 20.17 -5.11
C CYS A 204 22.81 20.78 -5.13
N ALA A 205 23.04 21.83 -4.33
CA ALA A 205 24.34 22.45 -4.18
C ALA A 205 25.38 21.47 -3.59
N VAL A 206 26.56 21.43 -4.22
CA VAL A 206 27.68 20.61 -3.76
C VAL A 206 28.22 21.16 -2.43
N GLY A 207 28.39 20.27 -1.44
CA GLY A 207 28.99 20.62 -0.15
C GLY A 207 30.48 21.01 -0.26
N PRO A 208 31.05 21.69 0.75
CA PRO A 208 32.49 21.97 0.77
C PRO A 208 33.27 20.66 0.81
N PRO A 209 34.43 20.53 0.13
CA PRO A 209 35.16 19.26 0.08
C PRO A 209 35.51 18.73 1.48
N PRO A 210 35.58 17.39 1.66
CA PRO A 210 35.90 16.80 2.95
C PRO A 210 37.31 17.23 3.42
N PRO A 211 37.55 17.29 4.73
CA PRO A 211 38.87 17.61 5.26
C PRO A 211 39.92 16.57 4.83
N PRO A 212 41.20 16.96 4.70
CA PRO A 212 42.27 16.01 4.38
C PRO A 212 42.31 14.86 5.39
N CYS A 213 42.66 13.67 4.90
CA CYS A 213 42.77 12.50 5.75
C CYS A 213 43.79 12.71 6.89
N PRO A 214 43.43 12.40 8.15
CA PRO A 214 44.38 12.44 9.25
C PRO A 214 45.59 11.54 8.98
N HIS A 215 46.81 12.04 9.20
CA HIS A 215 48.06 11.35 8.86
C HIS A 215 48.18 9.93 9.46
N GLY A 216 47.67 9.74 10.68
CA GLY A 216 47.61 8.43 11.34
C GLY A 216 46.63 7.47 10.68
N LEU A 217 45.45 7.96 10.29
CA LEU A 217 44.44 7.17 9.58
C LEU A 217 44.93 6.80 8.18
N MET A 218 45.49 7.77 7.45
CA MET A 218 46.09 7.57 6.12
C MET A 218 47.07 6.39 6.10
N THR A 219 47.93 6.30 7.12
CA THR A 219 48.93 5.22 7.24
C THR A 219 48.26 3.86 7.44
N VAL A 220 47.18 3.79 8.21
CA VAL A 220 46.45 2.55 8.47
C VAL A 220 45.68 2.11 7.23
N VAL A 221 44.94 3.01 6.59
CA VAL A 221 44.10 2.66 5.44
C VAL A 221 44.93 2.31 4.19
N SER A 222 46.15 2.85 4.08
CA SER A 222 47.08 2.54 2.99
C SER A 222 47.81 1.20 3.15
N ALA A 223 47.63 0.49 4.27
CA ALA A 223 48.31 -0.79 4.52
C ALA A 223 47.79 -1.92 3.62
N ASN A 224 48.59 -2.98 3.45
CA ASN A 224 48.29 -4.10 2.54
C ASN A 224 47.06 -4.95 2.95
N ASP A 225 46.64 -4.88 4.20
CA ASP A 225 45.40 -5.52 4.70
C ASP A 225 44.16 -4.64 4.53
N MET A 226 44.34 -3.42 4.00
CA MET A 226 43.31 -2.43 3.69
C MET A 226 43.40 -2.03 2.20
N CYS A 227 43.46 -0.74 1.85
CA CYS A 227 43.49 -0.29 0.46
C CYS A 227 44.76 -0.74 -0.28
N GLY A 228 45.88 -0.95 0.45
CA GLY A 228 47.13 -1.45 -0.14
C GLY A 228 47.00 -2.83 -0.78
N LEU A 229 45.94 -3.59 -0.46
CA LEU A 229 45.63 -4.87 -1.12
C LEU A 229 45.45 -4.72 -2.63
N ILE A 230 44.93 -3.58 -3.10
CA ILE A 230 44.75 -3.25 -4.52
C ILE A 230 46.10 -3.16 -5.25
N MET A 231 47.14 -2.70 -4.55
CA MET A 231 48.49 -2.49 -5.08
C MET A 231 49.38 -3.74 -4.94
N ASP A 232 48.95 -4.76 -4.19
CA ASP A 232 49.77 -5.94 -3.92
C ASP A 232 49.76 -6.93 -5.10
N HIS A 233 50.83 -6.91 -5.87
CA HIS A 233 51.04 -7.81 -7.02
C HIS A 233 51.12 -9.30 -6.64
N TYR A 234 51.39 -9.63 -5.37
CA TYR A 234 51.41 -11.01 -4.87
C TYR A 234 50.12 -11.35 -4.11
N GLY A 235 49.20 -10.39 -3.99
CA GLY A 235 47.89 -10.55 -3.37
C GLY A 235 46.84 -11.15 -4.32
N PRO A 236 45.57 -11.22 -3.88
CA PRO A 236 44.48 -11.80 -4.66
C PRO A 236 44.22 -11.06 -5.98
N PHE A 237 44.57 -9.77 -6.07
CA PHE A 237 44.40 -8.96 -7.27
C PHE A 237 45.63 -8.92 -8.20
N GLY A 238 46.70 -9.67 -7.92
CA GLY A 238 47.89 -9.68 -8.81
C GLY A 238 47.57 -10.05 -10.26
N VAL A 239 46.55 -10.90 -10.49
CA VAL A 239 46.06 -11.24 -11.83
C VAL A 239 45.52 -10.02 -12.59
N CYS A 240 44.98 -9.03 -11.89
CA CYS A 240 44.45 -7.80 -12.47
C CYS A 240 45.59 -6.93 -13.03
N HIS A 241 46.73 -6.90 -12.32
CA HIS A 241 47.94 -6.21 -12.77
C HIS A 241 48.50 -6.86 -14.03
N ASP A 242 48.56 -8.19 -14.06
CA ASP A 242 49.01 -8.97 -15.22
C ASP A 242 48.12 -8.72 -16.47
N LEU A 243 46.83 -8.44 -16.27
CA LEU A 243 45.88 -8.09 -17.32
C LEU A 243 45.87 -6.60 -17.70
N GLY A 244 46.70 -5.79 -17.04
CA GLY A 244 46.86 -4.37 -17.35
C GLY A 244 45.77 -3.46 -16.78
N VAL A 245 45.06 -3.88 -15.72
CA VAL A 245 44.13 -3.01 -14.97
C VAL A 245 44.94 -2.18 -13.97
N ASP A 246 45.08 -0.89 -14.25
CA ASP A 246 45.86 0.04 -13.42
C ASP A 246 45.29 0.11 -11.98
N PRO A 247 46.05 -0.29 -10.95
CA PRO A 247 45.57 -0.26 -9.56
C PRO A 247 45.61 1.13 -8.92
N GLN A 248 46.36 2.09 -9.48
CA GLN A 248 46.65 3.36 -8.80
C GLN A 248 45.38 4.18 -8.56
N ASP A 249 44.55 4.32 -9.59
CA ASP A 249 43.30 5.08 -9.53
C ASP A 249 42.33 4.50 -8.47
N PHE A 250 42.24 3.17 -8.38
CA PHE A 250 41.37 2.48 -7.40
C PHE A 250 41.94 2.52 -5.98
N PHE A 251 43.27 2.50 -5.84
CA PHE A 251 43.92 2.68 -4.55
C PHE A 251 43.66 4.08 -3.99
N ASP A 252 43.78 5.11 -4.83
CA ASP A 252 43.54 6.50 -4.43
C ASP A 252 42.07 6.73 -4.04
N ASP A 253 41.13 6.14 -4.79
CA ASP A 253 39.70 6.13 -4.43
C ASP A 253 39.45 5.45 -3.08
N CYS A 254 39.99 4.24 -2.88
CA CYS A 254 39.85 3.51 -1.64
C CYS A 254 40.34 4.31 -0.43
N VAL A 255 41.53 4.91 -0.56
CA VAL A 255 42.12 5.72 0.50
C VAL A 255 41.24 6.94 0.79
N PHE A 256 40.75 7.62 -0.25
CA PHE A 256 39.86 8.76 -0.10
C PHE A 256 38.57 8.38 0.64
N ASP A 257 37.87 7.34 0.18
CA ASP A 257 36.59 6.89 0.76
C ASP A 257 36.73 6.41 2.20
N MET A 258 37.80 5.65 2.48
CA MET A 258 38.10 5.20 3.84
C MET A 258 38.36 6.41 4.74
N CYS A 259 39.08 7.42 4.27
CA CYS A 259 39.32 8.65 5.03
C CYS A 259 38.05 9.52 5.18
N ALA A 260 37.19 9.53 4.16
CA ALA A 260 35.88 10.18 4.20
C ALA A 260 34.94 9.50 5.21
N ARG A 261 35.16 8.22 5.52
CA ARG A 261 34.32 7.43 6.45
C ARG A 261 35.04 7.03 7.73
N ASP A 262 36.08 7.76 8.16
CA ASP A 262 36.80 7.51 9.42
C ASP A 262 37.38 6.08 9.56
N GLY A 263 37.71 5.45 8.43
CA GLY A 263 38.27 4.09 8.35
C GLY A 263 37.22 2.97 8.35
N ASP A 264 35.94 3.27 8.09
CA ASP A 264 34.86 2.29 8.06
C ASP A 264 35.06 1.23 6.97
N ILE A 265 35.02 -0.05 7.37
CA ILE A 265 35.18 -1.22 6.51
C ILE A 265 34.22 -1.23 5.30
N VAL A 266 33.06 -0.57 5.38
CA VAL A 266 32.15 -0.45 4.24
C VAL A 266 32.84 0.26 3.07
N GLY A 267 33.59 1.33 3.33
CA GLY A 267 34.33 2.04 2.28
C GLY A 267 35.42 1.18 1.63
N LEU A 268 36.10 0.34 2.42
CA LEU A 268 37.08 -0.62 1.91
C LEU A 268 36.40 -1.60 0.96
N CYS A 269 35.31 -2.24 1.40
CA CYS A 269 34.66 -3.27 0.62
C CYS A 269 34.07 -2.75 -0.68
N GLU A 270 33.45 -1.56 -0.67
CA GLU A 270 32.92 -0.91 -1.88
C GLU A 270 34.03 -0.66 -2.91
N ASN A 271 35.24 -0.28 -2.47
CA ASN A 271 36.37 -0.04 -3.37
C ASN A 271 37.06 -1.32 -3.86
N LEU A 272 37.20 -2.33 -2.99
CA LEU A 272 37.68 -3.66 -3.42
C LEU A 272 36.71 -4.32 -4.42
N GLU A 273 35.41 -4.16 -4.21
CA GLU A 273 34.35 -4.59 -5.14
C GLU A 273 34.48 -3.91 -6.51
N ALA A 274 34.73 -2.59 -6.52
CA ALA A 274 34.92 -1.84 -7.77
C ALA A 274 36.16 -2.30 -8.56
N TYR A 275 37.26 -2.61 -7.88
CA TYR A 275 38.46 -3.13 -8.52
C TYR A 275 38.28 -4.57 -9.00
N ALA A 276 37.59 -5.41 -8.22
CA ALA A 276 37.23 -6.76 -8.63
C ALA A 276 36.40 -6.77 -9.91
N ASP A 277 35.36 -5.92 -10.01
CA ASP A 277 34.54 -5.79 -11.23
C ASP A 277 35.37 -5.33 -12.43
N ALA A 278 36.28 -4.37 -12.25
CA ALA A 278 37.20 -3.95 -13.31
C ALA A 278 38.12 -5.09 -13.79
N CYS A 279 38.56 -5.92 -12.87
CA CYS A 279 39.43 -7.06 -13.12
C CYS A 279 38.71 -8.18 -13.87
N GLU A 280 37.47 -8.51 -13.46
CA GLU A 280 36.62 -9.46 -14.18
C GLU A 280 36.35 -9.02 -15.62
N GLU A 281 36.16 -7.72 -15.84
CA GLU A 281 36.00 -7.14 -17.18
C GLU A 281 37.25 -7.25 -18.05
N ALA A 282 38.43 -7.20 -17.45
CA ALA A 282 39.69 -7.42 -18.14
C ALA A 282 39.97 -8.91 -18.42
N GLY A 283 39.15 -9.81 -17.86
CA GLY A 283 39.19 -11.25 -18.12
C GLY A 283 39.74 -12.09 -16.97
N ALA A 284 39.95 -11.54 -15.78
CA ALA A 284 40.26 -12.33 -14.59
C ALA A 284 38.98 -12.99 -14.06
N ILE A 285 38.76 -14.25 -14.40
CA ILE A 285 37.50 -14.94 -14.12
C ILE A 285 37.70 -15.92 -12.96
N GLY A 286 36.81 -15.87 -11.97
CA GLY A 286 36.76 -16.85 -10.87
C GLY A 286 37.94 -16.80 -9.90
N PHE A 287 38.62 -15.65 -9.79
CA PHE A 287 39.60 -15.42 -8.73
C PHE A 287 38.89 -15.07 -7.42
N THR A 288 39.48 -15.45 -6.29
CA THR A 288 38.87 -15.22 -4.97
C THR A 288 39.63 -14.12 -4.24
N TRP A 289 38.94 -13.05 -3.88
CA TRP A 289 39.49 -11.93 -3.11
C TRP A 289 38.77 -11.75 -1.75
N ARG A 290 37.51 -12.20 -1.64
CA ARG A 290 36.75 -12.20 -0.38
C ARG A 290 37.20 -13.33 0.55
N SER A 291 37.03 -13.12 1.84
CA SER A 291 37.19 -14.16 2.86
C SER A 291 36.21 -13.96 4.01
N ALA A 292 36.17 -14.89 4.97
CA ALA A 292 35.31 -14.78 6.15
C ALA A 292 35.57 -13.49 6.98
N THR A 293 36.75 -12.88 6.86
CA THR A 293 37.13 -11.66 7.58
C THR A 293 37.34 -10.46 6.67
N LEU A 294 37.35 -10.64 5.35
CA LEU A 294 37.56 -9.58 4.36
C LEU A 294 36.35 -9.54 3.43
N CYS A 295 35.47 -8.56 3.67
CA CYS A 295 34.31 -8.27 2.84
C CYS A 295 33.46 -9.51 2.49
N PRO A 296 33.02 -10.30 3.49
CA PRO A 296 32.21 -11.49 3.24
C PRO A 296 30.90 -11.10 2.54
N LEU A 297 30.46 -11.90 1.57
CA LEU A 297 29.16 -11.75 0.92
C LEU A 297 28.15 -12.68 1.60
N PRO A 298 27.24 -12.17 2.45
CA PRO A 298 26.20 -12.99 3.04
C PRO A 298 25.15 -13.36 1.99
N CYS A 299 24.86 -14.65 1.87
CA CYS A 299 23.88 -15.17 0.92
C CYS A 299 22.56 -15.52 1.62
N PRO A 300 21.41 -15.39 0.92
CA PRO A 300 20.11 -15.73 1.48
C PRO A 300 20.03 -17.22 1.85
N PRO A 301 19.03 -17.63 2.66
CA PRO A 301 18.81 -19.05 2.96
C PRO A 301 18.76 -19.92 1.71
N ASN A 302 19.29 -21.14 1.81
CA ASN A 302 19.39 -22.11 0.71
C ASN A 302 20.27 -21.65 -0.47
N SER A 303 21.29 -20.86 -0.19
CA SER A 303 22.29 -20.46 -1.17
C SER A 303 23.67 -20.28 -0.51
N HIS A 304 24.71 -20.29 -1.33
CA HIS A 304 26.09 -20.08 -0.88
C HIS A 304 26.84 -19.12 -1.80
N TYR A 305 27.90 -18.53 -1.27
CA TYR A 305 28.79 -17.68 -2.04
C TYR A 305 29.59 -18.51 -3.06
N ASN A 306 29.55 -18.11 -4.33
CA ASN A 306 30.35 -18.70 -5.39
C ASN A 306 31.08 -17.61 -6.18
N PRO A 307 32.43 -17.59 -6.22
CA PRO A 307 33.21 -16.62 -6.98
C PRO A 307 33.12 -16.81 -8.51
N CYS A 308 32.50 -17.90 -8.98
CA CYS A 308 32.37 -18.24 -10.40
C CYS A 308 31.11 -19.10 -10.62
N ALA A 309 29.94 -18.50 -10.41
CA ALA A 309 28.66 -19.14 -10.69
C ALA A 309 28.24 -18.96 -12.16
N SER A 310 27.36 -19.84 -12.64
CA SER A 310 26.71 -19.64 -13.94
C SER A 310 25.94 -18.32 -13.94
N PRO A 311 26.11 -17.45 -14.95
CA PRO A 311 25.30 -16.24 -15.09
C PRO A 311 23.88 -16.53 -15.60
N CYS A 312 23.56 -17.80 -15.88
CA CYS A 312 22.23 -18.30 -16.22
C CYS A 312 21.76 -19.28 -15.12
N PRO A 313 21.36 -18.78 -13.94
CA PRO A 313 20.93 -19.64 -12.83
C PRO A 313 19.58 -20.30 -13.11
N ALA A 314 19.29 -21.43 -12.44
CA ALA A 314 17.96 -22.01 -12.45
C ALA A 314 16.97 -21.09 -11.73
N THR A 315 15.88 -20.73 -12.40
CA THR A 315 14.81 -19.90 -11.83
C THR A 315 13.50 -20.68 -11.81
N CYS A 316 12.51 -20.21 -11.04
CA CYS A 316 11.17 -20.80 -11.06
C CYS A 316 10.51 -20.79 -12.44
N GLN A 317 10.83 -19.80 -13.29
CA GLN A 317 10.31 -19.73 -14.66
C GLN A 317 11.10 -20.58 -15.66
N ASN A 318 12.40 -20.82 -15.41
CA ASN A 318 13.24 -21.65 -16.25
C ASN A 318 14.20 -22.50 -15.39
N PRO A 319 13.72 -23.61 -14.80
CA PRO A 319 14.56 -24.49 -13.99
C PRO A 319 15.71 -25.12 -14.77
N ASP A 320 15.55 -25.29 -16.08
CA ASP A 320 16.54 -25.89 -16.97
C ASP A 320 17.54 -24.88 -17.56
N ALA A 321 17.50 -23.60 -17.15
CA ALA A 321 18.41 -22.56 -17.64
C ALA A 321 19.90 -22.95 -17.55
N PRO A 322 20.40 -23.63 -16.49
CA PRO A 322 21.80 -24.06 -16.42
C PRO A 322 22.19 -25.11 -17.47
N ASN A 323 21.23 -25.85 -18.02
CA ASN A 323 21.46 -26.87 -19.05
C ASN A 323 21.44 -26.29 -20.48
N GLN A 324 21.09 -25.00 -20.63
CA GLN A 324 20.99 -24.31 -21.91
C GLN A 324 22.32 -23.59 -22.24
N PRO A 325 22.61 -23.32 -23.53
CA PRO A 325 23.82 -22.58 -23.91
C PRO A 325 23.84 -21.18 -23.29
N CYS A 326 24.68 -21.00 -22.27
CA CYS A 326 24.95 -19.71 -21.65
C CYS A 326 26.26 -19.16 -22.22
N ILE A 327 26.18 -18.17 -23.13
CA ILE A 327 27.32 -17.69 -23.95
C ILE A 327 28.26 -16.75 -23.16
N THR A 328 28.14 -16.69 -21.83
CA THR A 328 28.82 -15.72 -20.98
C THR A 328 29.70 -16.39 -19.93
N LEU A 329 30.80 -15.71 -19.60
CA LEU A 329 31.73 -16.09 -18.53
C LEU A 329 31.01 -16.09 -17.17
N CYS A 330 31.46 -16.94 -16.24
CA CYS A 330 30.90 -17.01 -14.88
C CYS A 330 31.04 -15.67 -14.14
N VAL A 331 30.22 -15.49 -13.11
CA VAL A 331 30.12 -14.24 -12.33
C VAL A 331 30.15 -14.55 -10.83
N GLU A 332 30.71 -13.65 -10.04
CA GLU A 332 30.62 -13.69 -8.57
C GLU A 332 29.16 -13.48 -8.13
N CYS A 333 28.61 -14.39 -7.32
CA CYS A 333 27.23 -14.28 -6.82
C CYS A 333 26.93 -15.14 -5.59
N CYS A 334 25.67 -15.07 -5.15
CA CYS A 334 25.07 -16.11 -4.32
C CYS A 334 24.35 -17.12 -5.22
N GLU A 335 24.83 -18.35 -5.23
CA GLU A 335 24.28 -19.46 -6.02
C GLU A 335 23.33 -20.30 -5.15
N CYS A 336 22.13 -20.59 -5.64
CA CYS A 336 21.20 -21.47 -4.94
C CYS A 336 21.80 -22.87 -4.76
N ASP A 337 21.57 -23.45 -3.58
CA ASP A 337 22.05 -24.80 -3.27
C ASP A 337 21.35 -25.86 -4.15
N PRO A 338 21.97 -27.03 -4.39
CA PRO A 338 21.35 -28.09 -5.18
C PRO A 338 19.96 -28.48 -4.65
N GLY A 339 18.95 -28.44 -5.53
CA GLY A 339 17.54 -28.70 -5.18
C GLY A 339 16.69 -27.44 -5.01
N TYR A 340 17.29 -26.26 -5.03
CA TYR A 340 16.63 -24.96 -4.93
C TYR A 340 16.77 -24.17 -6.24
N VAL A 341 15.80 -23.29 -6.51
CA VAL A 341 15.77 -22.41 -7.68
C VAL A 341 15.46 -20.98 -7.26
N MET A 342 15.85 -20.00 -8.09
CA MET A 342 15.61 -18.59 -7.80
C MET A 342 14.14 -18.21 -7.99
N SER A 343 13.57 -17.57 -6.98
CA SER A 343 12.28 -16.85 -6.99
C SER A 343 12.54 -15.41 -6.55
N GLY A 344 12.77 -14.50 -7.50
CA GLY A 344 13.25 -13.15 -7.21
C GLY A 344 14.63 -13.20 -6.50
N PRO A 345 14.81 -12.53 -5.34
CA PRO A 345 16.07 -12.53 -4.59
C PRO A 345 16.27 -13.74 -3.67
N HIS A 346 15.35 -14.71 -3.66
CA HIS A 346 15.36 -15.86 -2.76
C HIS A 346 15.55 -17.20 -3.48
N CYS A 347 16.10 -18.20 -2.78
CA CYS A 347 16.21 -19.57 -3.25
C CYS A 347 15.17 -20.46 -2.57
N VAL A 348 14.25 -21.01 -3.36
CA VAL A 348 13.11 -21.81 -2.89
C VAL A 348 13.11 -23.20 -3.53
N PRO A 349 12.55 -24.23 -2.88
CA PRO A 349 12.27 -25.50 -3.53
C PRO A 349 11.36 -25.31 -4.75
N LEU A 350 11.49 -26.18 -5.77
CA LEU A 350 10.63 -26.13 -6.96
C LEU A 350 9.13 -26.18 -6.65
N GLU A 351 8.74 -26.84 -5.56
CA GLU A 351 7.35 -26.95 -5.09
C GLU A 351 6.80 -25.66 -4.46
N ASP A 352 7.68 -24.74 -4.07
CA ASP A 352 7.34 -23.43 -3.52
C ASP A 352 7.56 -22.30 -4.54
N CYS A 353 7.74 -22.65 -5.82
CA CYS A 353 7.68 -21.68 -6.89
C CYS A 353 6.28 -21.05 -6.98
N GLY A 354 6.27 -19.76 -7.29
CA GLY A 354 5.05 -18.99 -7.48
C GLY A 354 4.39 -19.23 -8.85
N CYS A 355 3.72 -18.20 -9.33
CA CYS A 355 2.82 -18.27 -10.47
C CYS A 355 3.38 -17.46 -11.63
N THR A 356 3.27 -17.99 -12.85
CA THR A 356 3.52 -17.19 -14.06
C THR A 356 2.19 -16.88 -14.72
N ASP A 357 1.89 -15.60 -14.93
CA ASP A 357 0.71 -15.17 -15.68
C ASP A 357 0.89 -15.60 -17.16
N PRO A 358 0.02 -16.47 -17.68
CA PRO A 358 0.14 -16.97 -19.04
C PRO A 358 -0.11 -15.91 -20.12
N MET A 359 -0.76 -14.79 -19.79
CA MET A 359 -1.04 -13.71 -20.73
C MET A 359 0.13 -12.72 -20.83
N THR A 360 0.71 -12.33 -19.69
CA THR A 360 1.76 -11.32 -19.63
C THR A 360 3.17 -11.92 -19.56
N GLY A 361 3.29 -13.20 -19.20
CA GLY A 361 4.56 -13.86 -18.91
C GLY A 361 5.18 -13.44 -17.58
N ARG A 362 4.53 -12.57 -16.80
CA ARG A 362 5.05 -12.06 -15.53
C ARG A 362 5.00 -13.14 -14.45
N TYR A 363 6.09 -13.26 -13.69
CA TYR A 363 6.17 -14.12 -12.52
C TYR A 363 5.79 -13.39 -11.24
N TYR A 364 5.05 -14.08 -10.38
CA TYR A 364 4.62 -13.64 -9.06
C TYR A 364 5.05 -14.68 -8.05
N PRO A 365 5.96 -14.36 -7.10
CA PRO A 365 6.22 -15.18 -5.92
C PRO A 365 4.96 -15.76 -5.28
N LEU A 366 5.12 -16.92 -4.65
CA LEU A 366 4.04 -17.55 -3.89
C LEU A 366 3.52 -16.58 -2.81
N GLU A 367 2.20 -16.51 -2.64
CA GLU A 367 1.49 -15.59 -1.73
C GLU A 367 1.53 -14.11 -2.13
N GLU A 368 2.21 -13.74 -3.23
CA GLU A 368 2.17 -12.35 -3.71
C GLU A 368 0.74 -11.97 -4.11
N THR A 369 0.31 -10.80 -3.63
CA THR A 369 -0.99 -10.21 -3.94
C THR A 369 -0.83 -8.97 -4.80
N TRP A 370 -1.63 -8.84 -5.85
CA TRP A 370 -1.67 -7.65 -6.70
C TRP A 370 -3.08 -7.37 -7.20
N ILE A 371 -3.29 -6.18 -7.76
CA ILE A 371 -4.56 -5.77 -8.33
C ILE A 371 -4.46 -5.74 -9.85
N GLN A 372 -5.43 -6.36 -10.51
CA GLN A 372 -5.51 -6.37 -11.97
C GLN A 372 -6.97 -6.31 -12.41
N ASN A 373 -7.33 -5.32 -13.22
CA ASN A 373 -8.69 -5.13 -13.76
C ASN A 373 -9.79 -5.07 -12.66
N GLY A 374 -9.54 -4.39 -11.54
CA GLY A 374 -10.51 -4.29 -10.44
C GLY A 374 -10.65 -5.56 -9.59
N ARG A 375 -9.78 -6.56 -9.79
CA ARG A 375 -9.75 -7.82 -9.04
C ARG A 375 -8.47 -7.93 -8.23
N ARG A 376 -8.58 -8.47 -7.01
CA ARG A 376 -7.43 -8.83 -6.19
C ARG A 376 -6.99 -10.22 -6.58
N CYS A 377 -5.81 -10.31 -7.13
CA CYS A 377 -5.16 -11.56 -7.49
C CYS A 377 -4.15 -11.94 -6.41
N VAL A 378 -4.09 -13.23 -6.11
CA VAL A 378 -3.06 -13.82 -5.24
C VAL A 378 -2.45 -15.01 -5.95
N CYS A 379 -1.13 -15.13 -5.89
CA CYS A 379 -0.47 -16.36 -6.31
C CYS A 379 -0.61 -17.42 -5.22
N THR A 380 -1.29 -18.52 -5.54
CA THR A 380 -1.42 -19.68 -4.65
C THR A 380 -0.68 -20.88 -5.24
N ARG A 381 -0.52 -21.95 -4.44
CA ARG A 381 -0.01 -23.23 -4.95
C ARG A 381 -0.85 -23.84 -6.08
N ASN A 382 -2.11 -23.40 -6.23
CA ASN A 382 -3.01 -23.83 -7.30
C ASN A 382 -3.02 -22.84 -8.49
N GLY A 383 -2.10 -21.88 -8.52
CA GLY A 383 -2.02 -20.83 -9.52
C GLY A 383 -2.62 -19.51 -9.06
N ILE A 384 -2.81 -18.61 -10.02
CA ILE A 384 -3.34 -17.26 -9.79
C ILE A 384 -4.83 -17.33 -9.49
N VAL A 385 -5.22 -16.87 -8.30
CA VAL A 385 -6.63 -16.76 -7.90
C VAL A 385 -6.98 -15.29 -7.81
N CYS A 386 -7.88 -14.84 -8.69
CA CYS A 386 -8.38 -13.46 -8.68
C CYS A 386 -9.81 -13.41 -8.15
N THR A 387 -10.03 -12.67 -7.08
CA THR A 387 -11.35 -12.33 -6.54
C THR A 387 -11.72 -10.91 -6.93
N GLU A 388 -12.99 -10.62 -7.15
CA GLU A 388 -13.44 -9.23 -7.27
C GLU A 388 -13.03 -8.45 -6.01
N CYS A 389 -12.52 -7.22 -6.16
CA CYS A 389 -12.24 -6.38 -5.00
C CYS A 389 -13.58 -5.89 -4.45
N SER A 390 -13.86 -6.13 -3.17
CA SER A 390 -14.91 -5.42 -2.45
C SER A 390 -14.30 -4.34 -1.56
N PHE A 391 -15.04 -3.26 -1.32
CA PHE A 391 -14.60 -2.22 -0.40
C PHE A 391 -15.77 -1.81 0.49
N ASP A 392 -15.51 -1.72 1.78
CA ASP A 392 -16.46 -1.19 2.75
C ASP A 392 -16.21 0.29 3.00
N ILE A 393 -14.97 0.76 2.85
CA ILE A 393 -14.62 2.18 2.97
C ILE A 393 -13.72 2.61 1.81
N VAL A 394 -14.04 3.69 1.11
CA VAL A 394 -13.19 4.23 0.04
C VAL A 394 -12.82 5.69 0.32
N PHE A 395 -11.54 6.00 0.39
CA PHE A 395 -11.07 7.39 0.45
C PHE A 395 -10.99 7.98 -0.96
N ILE A 396 -11.63 9.12 -1.23
CA ILE A 396 -11.50 9.83 -2.50
C ILE A 396 -10.73 11.12 -2.25
N LEU A 397 -9.54 11.22 -2.82
CA LEU A 397 -8.59 12.31 -2.57
C LEU A 397 -8.48 13.26 -3.77
N ASP A 398 -8.81 14.51 -3.52
CA ASP A 398 -8.61 15.62 -4.46
C ASP A 398 -7.13 16.06 -4.46
N ARG A 399 -6.47 15.97 -5.62
CA ARG A 399 -5.08 16.38 -5.81
C ARG A 399 -4.94 17.65 -6.66
N SER A 400 -6.06 18.33 -6.91
CA SER A 400 -6.12 19.50 -7.76
C SER A 400 -5.33 20.67 -7.18
N SER A 401 -5.06 21.66 -8.02
CA SER A 401 -4.30 22.85 -7.66
C SER A 401 -4.91 23.65 -6.51
N SER A 402 -6.22 23.52 -6.25
CA SER A 402 -6.91 24.27 -5.19
C SER A 402 -6.62 23.72 -3.79
N ILE A 403 -6.27 22.43 -3.69
CA ILE A 403 -5.84 21.77 -2.45
C ILE A 403 -4.41 22.17 -2.07
N GLY A 404 -3.50 22.10 -3.05
CA GLY A 404 -2.08 22.38 -2.89
C GLY A 404 -1.31 21.36 -2.00
N PRO A 405 0.03 21.45 -1.93
CA PRO A 405 0.85 20.49 -1.19
C PRO A 405 0.53 20.39 0.30
N TYR A 406 0.15 21.52 0.93
CA TYR A 406 -0.22 21.54 2.35
C TYR A 406 -1.55 20.82 2.62
N GLY A 407 -2.54 20.98 1.74
CA GLY A 407 -3.81 20.25 1.84
C GLY A 407 -3.60 18.74 1.69
N MET A 408 -2.72 18.33 0.76
CA MET A 408 -2.33 16.93 0.57
C MET A 408 -1.60 16.35 1.80
N TYR A 409 -0.69 17.11 2.41
CA TYR A 409 -0.04 16.71 3.67
C TYR A 409 -1.06 16.47 4.79
N ILE A 410 -2.08 17.33 4.90
CA ILE A 410 -3.15 17.15 5.89
C ILE A 410 -3.98 15.91 5.56
N ALA A 411 -4.33 15.70 4.29
CA ALA A 411 -5.10 14.55 3.84
C ALA A 411 -4.41 13.21 4.20
N GLU A 412 -3.10 13.10 3.97
CA GLU A 412 -2.29 11.94 4.37
C GLU A 412 -2.44 11.64 5.87
N LYS A 413 -2.27 12.67 6.72
CA LYS A 413 -2.36 12.51 8.18
C LYS A 413 -3.76 12.15 8.63
N TYR A 414 -4.77 12.73 8.00
CA TYR A 414 -6.17 12.46 8.30
C TYR A 414 -6.53 11.01 7.98
N ILE A 415 -6.18 10.53 6.78
CA ILE A 415 -6.42 9.15 6.37
C ILE A 415 -5.69 8.17 7.29
N ALA A 416 -4.40 8.42 7.59
CA ALA A 416 -3.62 7.58 8.51
C ALA A 416 -4.25 7.49 9.91
N TYR A 417 -4.87 8.58 10.39
CA TYR A 417 -5.59 8.60 11.65
C TYR A 417 -6.86 7.74 11.60
N ILE A 418 -7.69 7.90 10.57
CA ILE A 418 -8.93 7.09 10.41
C ILE A 418 -8.59 5.60 10.30
N ILE A 419 -7.58 5.24 9.52
CA ILE A 419 -7.10 3.84 9.40
C ILE A 419 -6.72 3.28 10.77
N ARG A 420 -6.04 4.07 11.61
CA ARG A 420 -5.67 3.64 12.96
C ARG A 420 -6.89 3.41 13.85
N CYS A 421 -7.97 4.17 13.67
CA CYS A 421 -9.23 3.97 14.39
C CYS A 421 -9.98 2.72 13.95
N LEU A 422 -9.81 2.28 12.70
CA LEU A 422 -10.42 1.06 12.15
C LEU A 422 -9.64 -0.21 12.49
N HIS A 423 -8.48 -0.08 13.13
CA HIS A 423 -7.61 -1.21 13.44
C HIS A 423 -8.31 -2.24 14.36
N GLY A 424 -8.32 -3.50 13.92
CA GLY A 424 -8.97 -4.61 14.63
C GLY A 424 -10.41 -4.90 14.18
N LEU A 425 -10.94 -4.12 13.24
CA LEU A 425 -12.20 -4.39 12.56
C LEU A 425 -11.93 -5.13 11.24
N ASP A 426 -12.82 -6.06 10.90
CA ASP A 426 -12.81 -6.72 9.58
C ASP A 426 -13.47 -5.79 8.56
N VAL A 427 -12.72 -4.86 7.97
CA VAL A 427 -13.16 -3.88 6.95
C VAL A 427 -12.19 -3.83 5.77
N GLU A 428 -12.67 -3.79 4.52
CA GLU A 428 -11.86 -3.60 3.31
C GLU A 428 -11.85 -2.11 2.94
N VAL A 429 -10.67 -1.49 2.95
CA VAL A 429 -10.50 -0.07 2.62
C VAL A 429 -9.82 0.10 1.26
N GLY A 430 -10.31 1.03 0.45
CA GLY A 430 -9.72 1.43 -0.83
C GLY A 430 -9.47 2.93 -0.90
N TYR A 431 -8.82 3.40 -1.97
CA TYR A 431 -8.75 4.83 -2.27
C TYR A 431 -8.77 5.13 -3.77
N ILE A 432 -9.20 6.34 -4.10
CA ILE A 432 -9.28 6.94 -5.44
C ILE A 432 -8.59 8.30 -5.36
N VAL A 433 -7.76 8.64 -6.33
CA VAL A 433 -7.15 9.97 -6.45
C VAL A 433 -7.59 10.64 -7.75
N PHE A 434 -7.81 11.95 -7.75
CA PHE A 434 -8.25 12.66 -8.95
C PHE A 434 -7.64 14.07 -9.10
N ASP A 435 -7.44 14.47 -10.36
CA ASP A 435 -7.01 15.80 -10.83
C ASP A 435 -7.57 16.09 -12.26
N CYS A 436 -6.77 16.70 -13.15
CA CYS A 436 -7.06 16.82 -14.59
C CYS A 436 -7.34 15.48 -15.31
N ILE A 437 -6.79 14.37 -14.79
CA ILE A 437 -6.98 13.00 -15.27
C ILE A 437 -7.39 12.15 -14.07
N SER A 438 -8.57 11.51 -14.10
CA SER A 438 -8.89 10.46 -13.13
C SER A 438 -7.94 9.27 -13.35
N LYS A 439 -6.93 9.11 -12.49
CA LYS A 439 -6.05 7.93 -12.50
C LYS A 439 -6.62 6.84 -11.58
N TRP A 440 -6.32 5.61 -11.96
CA TRP A 440 -6.94 4.35 -11.51
C TRP A 440 -7.01 4.11 -10.00
N LEU A 441 -8.04 3.35 -9.62
CA LEU A 441 -8.29 2.69 -8.34
C LEU A 441 -7.14 1.74 -7.94
N ILE A 442 -6.52 1.95 -6.77
CA ILE A 442 -5.61 1.00 -6.13
C ILE A 442 -6.40 0.32 -4.98
N SER A 443 -6.60 -1.00 -5.08
CA SER A 443 -7.22 -1.82 -4.03
C SER A 443 -6.16 -2.33 -3.04
N LEU A 444 -6.44 -2.25 -1.73
CA LEU A 444 -5.42 -2.45 -0.67
C LEU A 444 -5.58 -3.74 0.15
N GLY A 445 -6.46 -4.67 -0.24
CA GLY A 445 -6.56 -5.99 0.42
C GLY A 445 -7.20 -5.97 1.83
N LEU A 446 -7.21 -7.14 2.47
CA LEU A 446 -7.95 -7.44 3.73
C LEU A 446 -7.26 -6.85 4.97
N TYR A 447 -8.01 -6.14 5.81
CA TYR A 447 -7.55 -5.59 7.07
C TYR A 447 -7.83 -6.58 8.20
N ASN A 448 -6.84 -7.40 8.56
CA ASN A 448 -6.88 -8.10 9.85
C ASN A 448 -5.53 -8.12 10.59
N VAL A 449 -4.36 -7.95 9.95
CA VAL A 449 -3.10 -7.86 10.73
C VAL A 449 -2.04 -7.03 9.99
N ASP A 450 -1.60 -5.93 10.61
CA ASP A 450 -0.47 -5.03 10.26
C ASP A 450 -0.68 -4.03 9.09
N THR A 451 -0.76 -2.73 9.43
CA THR A 451 -1.10 -1.61 8.52
C THR A 451 0.08 -0.68 8.20
N THR A 452 1.31 -1.11 8.50
CA THR A 452 2.53 -0.32 8.24
C THR A 452 2.81 -0.10 6.74
N ALA A 453 2.31 -0.96 5.84
CA ALA A 453 2.52 -0.88 4.39
C ALA A 453 1.59 0.10 3.64
N LEU A 454 0.51 0.59 4.26
CA LEU A 454 -0.49 1.46 3.62
C LEU A 454 -0.10 2.94 3.59
N ILE A 455 0.59 3.40 4.63
CA ILE A 455 1.06 4.78 4.75
C ILE A 455 2.01 5.16 3.60
N PRO A 456 2.95 4.28 3.16
CA PRO A 456 3.76 4.51 1.97
C PRO A 456 2.95 4.74 0.68
N GLU A 457 1.89 3.97 0.41
CA GLU A 457 1.08 4.11 -0.82
C GLU A 457 0.29 5.43 -0.85
N ILE A 458 -0.25 5.86 0.29
CA ILE A 458 -0.91 7.18 0.42
C ILE A 458 0.11 8.31 0.22
N LYS A 459 1.35 8.14 0.70
CA LYS A 459 2.43 9.11 0.48
C LYS A 459 2.89 9.16 -0.98
N ALA A 460 2.90 8.01 -1.67
CA ALA A 460 3.26 7.91 -3.09
C ALA A 460 2.21 8.55 -4.02
N ALA A 461 1.02 8.86 -3.52
CA ALA A 461 -0.05 9.47 -4.30
C ALA A 461 0.19 10.93 -4.71
N GLU A 462 1.31 11.56 -4.33
CA GLU A 462 1.85 12.91 -4.63
C GLU A 462 0.92 14.01 -5.22
N PHE A 463 1.11 15.25 -4.79
CA PHE A 463 0.43 16.41 -5.39
C PHE A 463 0.84 16.58 -6.85
N THR A 464 -0.12 16.50 -7.78
CA THR A 464 0.10 16.66 -9.23
C THR A 464 -0.37 18.01 -9.78
N GLY A 465 -1.28 18.69 -9.08
CA GLY A 465 -1.94 19.90 -9.58
C GLY A 465 -2.97 19.61 -10.69
N GLY A 466 -3.84 20.58 -10.98
CA GLY A 466 -4.89 20.46 -12.00
C GLY A 466 -6.25 20.98 -11.58
N GLU A 467 -7.29 20.61 -12.34
CA GLU A 467 -8.70 20.91 -12.05
C GLU A 467 -9.31 19.90 -11.06
N SER A 468 -10.25 20.35 -10.22
CA SER A 468 -11.01 19.45 -9.35
C SER A 468 -12.23 18.87 -10.06
N ARG A 469 -12.33 17.54 -10.08
CA ARG A 469 -13.36 16.75 -10.80
C ARG A 469 -14.08 15.75 -9.89
N VAL A 470 -14.54 16.22 -8.73
CA VAL A 470 -15.20 15.40 -7.69
C VAL A 470 -16.32 14.53 -8.25
N GLY A 471 -17.21 15.06 -9.11
CA GLY A 471 -18.31 14.28 -9.68
C GLY A 471 -17.85 13.09 -10.50
N ASN A 472 -16.77 13.23 -11.27
CA ASN A 472 -16.20 12.11 -12.02
C ASN A 472 -15.60 11.06 -11.09
N ALA A 473 -14.94 11.47 -10.01
CA ALA A 473 -14.38 10.54 -9.04
C ALA A 473 -15.47 9.69 -8.35
N ILE A 474 -16.61 10.30 -8.01
CA ILE A 474 -17.78 9.59 -7.45
C ILE A 474 -18.40 8.66 -8.50
N TYR A 475 -18.54 9.10 -9.75
CA TYR A 475 -18.98 8.22 -10.84
C TYR A 475 -18.05 7.01 -11.01
N HIS A 476 -16.73 7.23 -10.92
CA HIS A 476 -15.74 6.17 -11.00
C HIS A 476 -15.84 5.19 -9.83
N LEU A 477 -16.06 5.66 -8.60
CA LEU A 477 -16.36 4.80 -7.46
C LEU A 477 -17.52 3.86 -7.81
N MET A 478 -18.64 4.40 -8.27
CA MET A 478 -19.82 3.59 -8.61
C MET A 478 -19.57 2.54 -9.70
N CYS A 479 -18.70 2.82 -10.67
CA CYS A 479 -18.37 1.87 -11.74
C CYS A 479 -17.39 0.76 -11.31
N THR A 480 -16.68 0.96 -10.20
CA THR A 480 -15.61 0.05 -9.74
C THR A 480 -15.90 -0.60 -8.40
N ALA A 481 -16.93 -0.15 -7.71
CA ALA A 481 -17.28 -0.65 -6.40
C ALA A 481 -18.01 -1.99 -6.50
N ASN A 482 -17.41 -2.97 -5.85
CA ASN A 482 -18.04 -4.20 -5.40
C ASN A 482 -18.11 -4.12 -3.87
N TYR A 483 -19.13 -4.70 -3.24
CA TYR A 483 -19.36 -4.55 -1.81
C TYR A 483 -19.47 -5.90 -1.12
N ARG A 484 -19.01 -5.98 0.12
CA ARG A 484 -19.23 -7.17 0.94
C ARG A 484 -20.68 -7.19 1.41
N ASN A 485 -21.36 -8.29 1.15
CA ASN A 485 -22.77 -8.44 1.51
C ASN A 485 -22.97 -8.23 3.02
N GLY A 486 -23.83 -7.29 3.39
CA GLY A 486 -24.19 -7.01 4.78
C GLY A 486 -23.27 -6.00 5.49
N ILE A 487 -22.31 -5.40 4.81
CA ILE A 487 -21.47 -4.33 5.35
C ILE A 487 -21.81 -3.02 4.62
N PRO A 488 -22.24 -1.97 5.35
CA PRO A 488 -22.49 -0.65 4.77
C PRO A 488 -21.24 -0.11 4.08
N SER A 489 -21.43 0.47 2.89
CA SER A 489 -20.32 1.00 2.09
C SER A 489 -20.22 2.50 2.28
N ALA A 490 -19.05 2.98 2.66
CA ALA A 490 -18.79 4.39 2.90
C ALA A 490 -17.74 4.92 1.93
N ALA A 491 -17.88 6.18 1.51
CA ALA A 491 -16.82 6.91 0.84
C ALA A 491 -16.54 8.23 1.55
N ILE A 492 -15.26 8.52 1.77
CA ILE A 492 -14.77 9.70 2.46
C ILE A 492 -14.06 10.57 1.42
N ILE A 493 -14.68 11.68 1.04
CA ILE A 493 -14.17 12.59 0.01
C ILE A 493 -13.38 13.70 0.69
N LEU A 494 -12.07 13.75 0.47
CA LEU A 494 -11.21 14.83 0.94
C LEU A 494 -11.02 15.85 -0.19
N THR A 495 -11.69 17.00 -0.07
CA THR A 495 -11.69 18.08 -1.07
C THR A 495 -11.98 19.44 -0.42
N ASP A 496 -11.73 20.54 -1.12
CA ASP A 496 -12.15 21.89 -0.73
C ASP A 496 -13.57 22.23 -1.24
N GLY A 497 -14.19 21.34 -2.02
CA GLY A 497 -15.50 21.53 -2.63
C GLY A 497 -15.49 22.44 -3.85
N VAL A 498 -14.31 22.87 -4.32
CA VAL A 498 -14.18 23.52 -5.63
C VAL A 498 -14.39 22.45 -6.69
N ALA A 499 -15.23 22.71 -7.68
CA ALA A 499 -15.45 21.81 -8.81
C ALA A 499 -15.30 22.60 -10.11
N TYR A 500 -14.27 22.28 -10.91
CA TYR A 500 -14.10 22.80 -12.26
C TYR A 500 -14.67 21.75 -13.22
N GLU A 501 -15.97 21.87 -13.50
CA GLU A 501 -16.68 20.96 -14.39
C GLU A 501 -17.16 21.75 -15.62
N GLU A 502 -16.75 21.34 -16.82
CA GLU A 502 -17.13 21.99 -18.10
C GLU A 502 -18.64 21.88 -18.44
N HIS A 503 -19.50 21.44 -17.50
CA HIS A 503 -20.93 21.22 -17.73
C HIS A 503 -21.84 22.02 -16.77
N PRO A 504 -22.99 22.52 -17.26
CA PRO A 504 -23.84 23.47 -16.51
C PRO A 504 -24.68 22.88 -15.35
N ASN A 505 -24.34 21.72 -14.77
CA ASN A 505 -25.31 20.92 -13.99
C ASN A 505 -24.83 20.28 -12.65
N ASN A 506 -23.87 20.85 -11.91
CA ASN A 506 -23.45 20.32 -10.58
C ASN A 506 -23.24 18.78 -10.59
N LEU A 507 -22.29 18.27 -11.39
CA LEU A 507 -22.14 16.81 -11.59
C LEU A 507 -21.82 16.09 -10.28
N TYR A 508 -21.06 16.71 -9.38
CA TYR A 508 -20.82 16.20 -8.03
C TYR A 508 -22.12 15.89 -7.27
N GLU A 509 -23.16 16.71 -7.40
CA GLU A 509 -24.46 16.50 -6.74
C GLU A 509 -25.22 15.33 -7.37
N LEU A 510 -25.26 15.28 -8.71
CA LEU A 510 -25.88 14.18 -9.47
C LEU A 510 -25.27 12.83 -9.09
N GLN A 511 -23.94 12.74 -9.12
CA GLN A 511 -23.23 11.49 -8.85
C GLN A 511 -23.28 11.13 -7.36
N SER A 512 -23.27 12.12 -6.46
CA SER A 512 -23.47 11.87 -5.03
C SER A 512 -24.85 11.27 -4.73
N ASN A 513 -25.90 11.74 -5.40
CA ASN A 513 -27.25 11.16 -5.28
C ASN A 513 -27.29 9.73 -5.84
N ALA A 514 -26.60 9.48 -6.96
CA ALA A 514 -26.57 8.17 -7.59
C ALA A 514 -25.77 7.14 -6.76
N ALA A 515 -24.65 7.55 -6.16
CA ALA A 515 -23.87 6.74 -5.22
C ALA A 515 -24.71 6.35 -3.99
N ARG A 516 -25.44 7.30 -3.40
CA ARG A 516 -26.38 7.02 -2.30
C ARG A 516 -27.50 6.06 -2.69
N ALA A 517 -28.03 6.18 -3.90
CA ALA A 517 -29.02 5.24 -4.41
C ALA A 517 -28.47 3.80 -4.59
N MET A 518 -27.15 3.64 -4.65
CA MET A 518 -26.46 2.35 -4.64
C MET A 518 -26.12 1.85 -3.22
N GLY A 519 -26.51 2.58 -2.17
CA GLY A 519 -26.21 2.25 -0.78
C GLY A 519 -24.81 2.69 -0.32
N ILE A 520 -24.18 3.64 -1.03
CA ILE A 520 -22.91 4.24 -0.61
C ILE A 520 -23.17 5.51 0.21
N GLU A 521 -22.79 5.48 1.48
CA GLU A 521 -22.82 6.65 2.35
C GLU A 521 -21.61 7.55 2.04
N LEU A 522 -21.84 8.84 1.83
CA LEU A 522 -20.78 9.80 1.48
C LEU A 522 -20.52 10.76 2.65
N TYR A 523 -19.25 10.95 2.97
CA TYR A 523 -18.75 11.94 3.93
C TYR A 523 -17.78 12.87 3.23
N ALA A 524 -17.78 14.15 3.60
CA ALA A 524 -16.85 15.12 3.03
C ALA A 524 -15.92 15.65 4.13
N VAL A 525 -14.62 15.71 3.84
CA VAL A 525 -13.61 16.31 4.70
C VAL A 525 -13.05 17.53 3.99
N ALA A 526 -13.28 18.70 4.56
CA ALA A 526 -12.77 19.96 4.05
C ALA A 526 -11.24 20.02 4.24
N ILE A 527 -10.49 19.98 3.15
CA ILE A 527 -9.02 20.07 3.16
C ILE A 527 -8.53 21.19 2.22
N GLY A 528 -7.39 21.81 2.52
CA GLY A 528 -6.83 22.92 1.74
C GLY A 528 -6.79 24.23 2.53
N ARG A 529 -6.97 25.38 1.86
CA ARG A 529 -6.96 26.70 2.52
C ARG A 529 -8.37 27.08 2.97
N GLU A 530 -8.57 27.23 4.28
CA GLU A 530 -9.88 27.43 4.92
C GLU A 530 -10.80 28.50 4.29
N PHE A 531 -10.23 29.56 3.71
CA PHE A 531 -11.00 30.64 3.07
C PHE A 531 -11.50 30.31 1.65
N LEU A 532 -11.16 29.15 1.09
CA LEU A 532 -11.52 28.72 -0.25
C LEU A 532 -12.54 27.56 -0.28
N PHE A 533 -13.01 27.12 0.89
CA PHE A 533 -13.96 26.00 0.97
C PHE A 533 -15.33 26.37 0.42
N ASN A 534 -15.88 25.52 -0.44
CA ASN A 534 -17.27 25.59 -0.86
C ASN A 534 -18.13 24.66 0.00
N LEU A 535 -18.52 25.14 1.18
CA LEU A 535 -19.30 24.37 2.15
C LEU A 535 -20.64 23.87 1.61
N ASN A 536 -21.26 24.58 0.66
CA ASN A 536 -22.50 24.14 0.02
C ASN A 536 -22.26 22.91 -0.87
N ALA A 537 -21.16 22.91 -1.63
CA ALA A 537 -20.79 21.74 -2.44
C ALA A 537 -20.44 20.54 -1.54
N LEU A 538 -19.67 20.75 -0.47
CA LEU A 538 -19.36 19.70 0.50
C LEU A 538 -20.63 19.11 1.14
N ALA A 539 -21.58 19.95 1.55
CA ALA A 539 -22.85 19.50 2.11
C ALA A 539 -23.71 18.75 1.08
N ASN A 540 -23.69 19.15 -0.19
CA ASN A 540 -24.39 18.44 -1.26
C ASN A 540 -23.75 17.08 -1.57
N ILE A 541 -22.43 16.98 -1.50
CA ILE A 541 -21.69 15.71 -1.63
C ILE A 541 -22.06 14.78 -0.47
N ALA A 542 -21.96 15.28 0.76
CA ALA A 542 -22.14 14.50 1.99
C ALA A 542 -23.61 14.31 2.41
N ASN A 543 -24.58 14.86 1.68
CA ASN A 543 -26.01 14.83 2.02
C ASN A 543 -26.38 15.53 3.34
N GLY A 544 -25.71 16.61 3.69
CA GLY A 544 -25.97 17.34 4.92
C GLY A 544 -24.71 17.90 5.54
N ALA A 545 -24.84 18.99 6.28
CA ALA A 545 -23.73 19.63 6.98
C ALA A 545 -23.20 18.78 8.15
N ASP A 546 -24.02 17.88 8.70
CA ASP A 546 -23.68 16.92 9.76
C ASP A 546 -22.68 15.83 9.32
N ARG A 547 -22.48 15.68 8.00
CA ARG A 547 -21.52 14.74 7.40
C ARG A 547 -20.33 15.43 6.73
N VAL A 548 -20.20 16.74 6.96
CA VAL A 548 -19.04 17.54 6.56
C VAL A 548 -18.15 17.74 7.77
N PHE A 549 -16.90 17.31 7.65
CA PHE A 549 -15.91 17.39 8.71
C PHE A 549 -14.77 18.32 8.32
N ASP A 550 -14.23 19.03 9.30
CA ASP A 550 -12.96 19.74 9.11
C ASP A 550 -11.77 18.83 9.45
N VAL A 551 -10.57 19.37 9.22
CA VAL A 551 -9.29 18.69 9.47
C VAL A 551 -9.06 18.34 10.95
N TYR A 552 -9.82 18.92 11.89
CA TYR A 552 -9.71 18.67 13.33
C TYR A 552 -10.76 17.67 13.84
N SER A 553 -11.76 17.35 13.04
CA SER A 553 -12.91 16.53 13.42
C SER A 553 -12.75 15.04 13.08
N CYS A 554 -11.51 14.57 12.95
CA CYS A 554 -11.19 13.17 12.62
C CYS A 554 -11.78 12.15 13.61
N CYS A 555 -11.83 12.47 14.90
CA CYS A 555 -12.48 11.63 15.91
C CYS A 555 -13.99 11.51 15.67
N ALA A 556 -14.66 12.60 15.31
CA ALA A 556 -16.09 12.63 15.08
C ALA A 556 -16.47 11.82 13.83
N LEU A 557 -15.68 11.94 12.75
CA LEU A 557 -15.83 11.09 11.58
C LEU A 557 -15.59 9.62 11.92
N ALA A 558 -14.54 9.30 12.67
CA ALA A 558 -14.24 7.92 13.06
C ALA A 558 -15.39 7.30 13.86
N ILE A 559 -15.92 8.00 14.86
CA ILE A 559 -17.09 7.53 15.64
C ILE A 559 -18.28 7.31 14.71
N ARG A 560 -18.54 8.25 13.80
CA ARG A 560 -19.67 8.16 12.88
C ARG A 560 -19.54 6.98 11.90
N LEU A 561 -18.34 6.75 11.36
CA LEU A 561 -18.04 5.59 10.53
C LEU A 561 -18.21 4.28 11.31
N LEU A 562 -17.78 4.24 12.58
CA LEU A 562 -17.95 3.06 13.42
C LEU A 562 -19.42 2.76 13.69
N ASP A 563 -20.23 3.78 13.99
CA ASP A 563 -21.68 3.64 14.13
C ASP A 563 -22.29 3.10 12.83
N ASP A 564 -21.96 3.73 11.69
CA ASP A 564 -22.54 3.38 10.39
C ASP A 564 -22.01 2.03 9.83
N LEU A 565 -20.85 1.51 10.29
CA LEU A 565 -20.28 0.21 9.87
C LEU A 565 -20.61 -0.96 10.82
N CYS A 566 -20.87 -0.67 12.10
CA CYS A 566 -21.08 -1.69 13.13
C CYS A 566 -22.56 -1.93 13.47
N ASP A 567 -23.48 -1.07 13.04
CA ASP A 567 -24.93 -1.27 13.17
C ASP A 567 -25.56 -1.67 11.81
N PRO A 568 -26.12 -2.88 11.66
CA PRO A 568 -26.86 -3.26 10.45
C PRO A 568 -28.15 -2.43 10.31
N PRO A 569 -28.58 -2.07 9.09
CA PRO A 569 -29.72 -1.17 8.91
C PRO A 569 -31.01 -1.83 9.37
N CYS A 570 -31.68 -1.18 10.34
CA CYS A 570 -33.06 -1.48 10.68
C CYS A 570 -34.02 -1.08 9.55
N PRO A 571 -35.21 -1.71 9.45
CA PRO A 571 -36.24 -1.26 8.52
C PRO A 571 -36.59 0.23 8.71
N ASP A 572 -37.07 0.90 7.65
CA ASP A 572 -37.32 2.34 7.67
C ASP A 572 -38.15 2.81 8.89
N GLY A 573 -37.56 3.74 9.64
CA GLY A 573 -38.15 4.32 10.86
C GLY A 573 -38.04 3.45 12.12
N TYR A 574 -37.30 2.35 12.09
CA TYR A 574 -36.88 1.61 13.28
C TYR A 574 -35.49 2.08 13.75
N THR A 575 -35.26 2.07 15.06
CA THR A 575 -33.97 2.39 15.70
C THR A 575 -33.27 1.09 16.11
N SER A 576 -31.99 0.93 15.73
CA SER A 576 -31.16 -0.20 16.14
C SER A 576 -30.79 -0.08 17.62
N PHE A 577 -30.77 -1.21 18.31
CA PHE A 577 -30.10 -1.35 19.58
C PHE A 577 -29.63 -2.79 19.76
N ALA A 578 -28.31 -2.98 19.60
CA ALA A 578 -27.71 -4.29 19.33
C ALA A 578 -28.39 -4.97 18.12
N ASP A 579 -28.67 -6.27 18.18
CA ASP A 579 -29.24 -7.04 17.06
C ASP A 579 -30.78 -6.96 16.98
N THR A 580 -31.40 -5.90 17.48
CA THR A 580 -32.86 -5.74 17.48
C THR A 580 -33.24 -4.31 17.12
N CYS A 581 -34.28 -4.21 16.32
CA CYS A 581 -34.79 -2.95 15.79
C CYS A 581 -36.11 -2.60 16.48
N TYR A 582 -36.21 -1.39 17.01
CA TYR A 582 -37.36 -0.93 17.78
C TYR A 582 -38.06 0.25 17.12
N LYS A 583 -39.40 0.26 17.15
CA LYS A 583 -40.19 1.38 16.68
C LYS A 583 -41.39 1.61 17.58
N VAL A 584 -41.61 2.87 17.91
CA VAL A 584 -42.78 3.32 18.67
C VAL A 584 -43.86 3.74 17.69
N PHE A 585 -45.07 3.23 17.90
CA PHE A 585 -46.25 3.63 17.17
C PHE A 585 -47.17 4.40 18.12
N ALA A 586 -47.31 5.70 17.89
CA ALA A 586 -48.24 6.56 18.62
C ALA A 586 -49.72 6.34 18.23
N ASN A 587 -49.98 5.45 17.26
CA ASN A 587 -51.34 5.09 16.87
C ASN A 587 -52.08 4.44 18.04
N GLU A 588 -53.20 5.04 18.44
CA GLU A 588 -54.04 4.53 19.53
C GLU A 588 -54.77 3.25 19.13
N VAL A 589 -54.36 2.11 19.71
CA VAL A 589 -55.07 0.83 19.60
C VAL A 589 -55.95 0.62 20.82
N THR A 590 -57.02 -0.17 20.63
CA THR A 590 -58.01 -0.44 21.69
C THR A 590 -57.75 -1.74 22.44
N SER A 591 -56.77 -2.54 22.01
CA SER A 591 -56.42 -3.79 22.68
C SER A 591 -54.96 -4.20 22.45
N TYR A 592 -54.42 -4.97 23.40
CA TYR A 592 -53.12 -5.61 23.28
C TYR A 592 -53.02 -6.51 22.03
N THR A 593 -54.10 -7.21 21.70
CA THR A 593 -54.13 -8.11 20.53
C THR A 593 -54.00 -7.33 19.22
N GLU A 594 -54.61 -6.15 19.13
CA GLU A 594 -54.48 -5.25 17.98
C GLU A 594 -53.04 -4.74 17.83
N ALA A 595 -52.42 -4.33 18.94
CA ALA A 595 -51.01 -3.94 19.00
C ALA A 595 -50.07 -5.08 18.53
N GLN A 596 -50.26 -6.28 19.07
CA GLN A 596 -49.48 -7.46 18.69
C GLN A 596 -49.67 -7.84 17.21
N THR A 597 -50.90 -7.74 16.70
CA THR A 597 -51.19 -8.03 15.29
C THR A 597 -50.49 -7.03 14.36
N HIS A 598 -50.40 -5.77 14.77
CA HIS A 598 -49.65 -4.76 14.01
C HIS A 598 -48.15 -5.10 13.98
N CYS A 599 -47.54 -5.38 15.13
CA CYS A 599 -46.12 -5.75 15.17
C CYS A 599 -45.82 -7.04 14.38
N ASN A 600 -46.76 -8.01 14.37
CA ASN A 600 -46.65 -9.18 13.51
C ASN A 600 -46.66 -8.83 12.02
N SER A 601 -47.44 -7.82 11.60
CA SER A 601 -47.50 -7.37 10.20
C SER A 601 -46.23 -6.65 9.74
N GLU A 602 -45.49 -6.07 10.69
CA GLU A 602 -44.16 -5.47 10.50
C GLU A 602 -43.02 -6.51 10.54
N GLY A 603 -43.34 -7.80 10.69
CA GLY A 603 -42.37 -8.88 10.73
C GLY A 603 -41.74 -9.15 12.11
N GLY A 604 -42.33 -8.63 13.18
CA GLY A 604 -41.84 -8.79 14.55
C GLY A 604 -42.94 -9.07 15.56
N HIS A 605 -42.80 -8.55 16.77
CA HIS A 605 -43.78 -8.67 17.86
C HIS A 605 -43.67 -7.48 18.82
N LEU A 606 -44.52 -7.43 19.85
CA LEU A 606 -44.39 -6.39 20.87
C LEU A 606 -43.04 -6.48 21.58
N ALA A 607 -42.44 -5.31 21.85
CA ALA A 607 -41.08 -5.20 22.37
C ALA A 607 -40.92 -5.81 23.77
N MET A 608 -39.85 -6.56 24.00
CA MET A 608 -39.58 -7.24 25.27
C MET A 608 -38.44 -6.53 26.01
N ALA A 609 -38.79 -5.69 26.98
CA ALA A 609 -37.84 -4.94 27.80
C ALA A 609 -37.14 -5.82 28.86
N LYS A 610 -36.37 -6.81 28.43
CA LYS A 610 -35.79 -7.86 29.30
C LYS A 610 -34.61 -7.43 30.17
N ASP A 611 -34.12 -6.22 29.98
CA ASP A 611 -32.99 -5.67 30.73
C ASP A 611 -33.12 -4.15 30.90
N GLN A 612 -32.27 -3.59 31.76
CA GLN A 612 -32.30 -2.17 32.08
C GLN A 612 -31.94 -1.27 30.88
N ALA A 613 -31.08 -1.71 29.98
CA ALA A 613 -30.60 -0.93 28.84
C ALA A 613 -31.69 -0.83 27.78
N THR A 614 -32.29 -1.96 27.41
CA THR A 614 -33.47 -2.04 26.52
C THR A 614 -34.62 -1.22 27.10
N ASN A 615 -34.92 -1.35 28.40
CA ASN A 615 -35.97 -0.55 29.03
C ASN A 615 -35.72 0.97 28.93
N ARG A 616 -34.47 1.43 29.15
CA ARG A 616 -34.12 2.86 29.01
C ARG A 616 -34.26 3.35 27.58
N LEU A 617 -33.85 2.54 26.59
CA LEU A 617 -34.04 2.84 25.18
C LEU A 617 -35.53 3.00 24.85
N LEU A 618 -36.39 2.05 25.25
CA LEU A 618 -37.81 2.12 24.94
C LEU A 618 -38.44 3.40 25.52
N VAL A 619 -38.08 3.77 26.75
CA VAL A 619 -38.51 5.04 27.35
C VAL A 619 -37.99 6.25 26.56
N HIS A 620 -36.75 6.20 26.05
CA HIS A 620 -36.19 7.26 25.20
C HIS A 620 -36.98 7.42 23.89
N LEU A 621 -37.26 6.32 23.18
CA LEU A 621 -38.03 6.32 21.93
C LEU A 621 -39.45 6.84 22.15
N ILE A 622 -40.11 6.41 23.24
CA ILE A 622 -41.44 6.92 23.61
C ILE A 622 -41.43 8.44 23.76
N ASN A 623 -40.42 9.00 24.44
CA ASN A 623 -40.32 10.43 24.67
C ASN A 623 -40.00 11.24 23.40
N GLN A 624 -39.44 10.60 22.36
CA GLN A 624 -39.19 11.24 21.07
C GLN A 624 -40.47 11.33 20.21
N GLU A 625 -41.35 10.32 20.29
CA GLU A 625 -42.50 10.20 19.40
C GLU A 625 -43.73 11.02 19.87
N SER A 626 -43.93 11.26 21.18
CA SER A 626 -45.07 12.06 21.66
C SER A 626 -44.87 12.68 23.04
N GLN A 627 -45.32 13.94 23.23
CA GLN A 627 -45.30 14.66 24.50
C GLN A 627 -46.59 14.52 25.35
N ASP A 628 -47.68 14.02 24.76
CA ASP A 628 -49.02 14.05 25.39
C ASP A 628 -49.59 12.67 25.76
N GLN A 629 -48.98 11.58 25.28
CA GLN A 629 -49.50 10.21 25.48
C GLN A 629 -48.75 9.46 26.59
N THR A 630 -49.50 8.84 27.50
CA THR A 630 -48.96 8.31 28.77
C THR A 630 -48.84 6.79 28.84
N PHE A 631 -49.40 6.04 27.89
CA PHE A 631 -49.46 4.56 27.92
C PHE A 631 -49.05 3.92 26.60
N TYR A 632 -48.14 2.92 26.66
CA TYR A 632 -47.68 2.17 25.49
C TYR A 632 -47.59 0.66 25.80
N TYR A 633 -48.28 -0.18 25.03
CA TYR A 633 -48.18 -1.64 25.14
C TYR A 633 -46.79 -2.16 24.77
N PHE A 634 -46.33 -3.16 25.51
CA PHE A 634 -45.10 -3.91 25.24
C PHE A 634 -45.29 -5.40 25.59
N GLY A 635 -44.34 -6.25 25.20
CA GLY A 635 -44.44 -7.71 25.11
C GLY A 635 -44.42 -8.49 26.44
N LEU A 636 -45.12 -8.02 27.49
CA LEU A 636 -45.24 -8.71 28.79
C LEU A 636 -46.73 -8.93 29.12
N THR A 637 -47.10 -10.14 29.54
CA THR A 637 -48.50 -10.51 29.86
C THR A 637 -48.58 -11.50 31.02
N TYR A 638 -49.72 -11.55 31.72
CA TYR A 638 -49.96 -12.50 32.80
C TYR A 638 -50.35 -13.89 32.26
N SER A 639 -49.66 -14.93 32.74
CA SER A 639 -49.96 -16.33 32.43
C SER A 639 -50.64 -17.01 33.61
N GLU A 640 -51.87 -17.49 33.41
CA GLU A 640 -52.60 -18.28 34.42
C GLU A 640 -51.91 -19.62 34.71
N GLU A 641 -51.27 -20.23 33.70
CA GLU A 641 -50.59 -21.53 33.86
C GLU A 641 -49.37 -21.43 34.78
N LYS A 642 -48.57 -20.37 34.60
CA LYS A 642 -47.38 -20.11 35.42
C LYS A 642 -47.69 -19.28 36.68
N ASN A 643 -48.90 -18.74 36.79
CA ASN A 643 -49.31 -17.80 37.85
C ASN A 643 -48.31 -16.63 37.99
N ALA A 644 -47.85 -16.08 36.86
CA ALA A 644 -46.81 -15.05 36.79
C ALA A 644 -46.88 -14.25 35.48
N PHE A 645 -46.31 -13.05 35.46
CA PHE A 645 -46.06 -12.31 34.21
C PHE A 645 -44.90 -12.95 33.43
N ILE A 646 -45.09 -13.13 32.13
CA ILE A 646 -44.13 -13.75 31.21
C ILE A 646 -43.98 -12.93 29.94
N TRP A 647 -42.80 -13.00 29.33
CA TRP A 647 -42.50 -12.35 28.06
C TRP A 647 -43.24 -13.03 26.90
N GLY A 648 -43.46 -12.30 25.80
CA GLY A 648 -44.18 -12.79 24.62
C GLY A 648 -43.57 -14.04 23.96
N ASP A 649 -42.29 -14.34 24.23
CA ASP A 649 -41.61 -15.57 23.80
C ASP A 649 -41.70 -16.73 24.81
N GLY A 650 -42.41 -16.55 25.93
CA GLY A 650 -42.63 -17.55 26.97
C GLY A 650 -41.56 -17.58 28.07
N SER A 651 -40.51 -16.76 27.96
CA SER A 651 -39.46 -16.68 28.98
C SER A 651 -39.92 -16.00 30.28
N ASP A 652 -39.29 -16.37 31.39
CA ASP A 652 -39.66 -15.88 32.73
C ASP A 652 -39.16 -14.44 32.97
N LEU A 653 -39.84 -13.73 33.88
CA LEU A 653 -39.51 -12.35 34.23
C LEU A 653 -38.26 -12.27 35.13
N VAL A 654 -37.09 -12.02 34.53
CA VAL A 654 -35.80 -11.88 35.24
C VAL A 654 -35.44 -10.44 35.61
N PHE A 655 -36.00 -9.46 34.88
CA PHE A 655 -35.82 -8.03 35.11
C PHE A 655 -37.18 -7.36 35.22
N SER A 656 -37.31 -6.40 36.15
CA SER A 656 -38.55 -5.65 36.31
C SER A 656 -38.33 -4.16 36.50
N ASN A 657 -39.15 -3.35 35.84
CA ASN A 657 -39.26 -1.90 36.07
C ASN A 657 -40.69 -1.50 36.45
N TRP A 658 -41.38 -2.37 37.22
CA TRP A 658 -42.68 -2.08 37.80
C TRP A 658 -42.64 -0.79 38.60
N ARG A 659 -43.67 0.04 38.42
CA ARG A 659 -43.90 1.21 39.24
C ARG A 659 -44.20 0.78 40.69
N PRO A 660 -43.88 1.59 41.71
CA PRO A 660 -44.26 1.26 43.07
C PRO A 660 -45.75 0.94 43.15
N THR A 661 -46.09 -0.16 43.83
CA THR A 661 -47.44 -0.74 43.98
C THR A 661 -47.98 -1.55 42.79
N GLU A 662 -47.27 -1.62 41.66
CA GLU A 662 -47.61 -2.49 40.52
C GLU A 662 -46.85 -3.83 40.57
N PRO A 663 -47.40 -4.92 39.99
CA PRO A 663 -48.76 -5.03 39.45
C PRO A 663 -49.82 -5.06 40.58
N ASN A 664 -50.92 -4.34 40.41
CA ASN A 664 -51.86 -4.05 41.51
C ASN A 664 -53.25 -4.71 41.38
N ARG A 665 -53.63 -5.20 40.19
CA ARG A 665 -55.00 -5.66 39.90
C ARG A 665 -55.03 -7.08 39.33
N PRO A 666 -55.84 -7.98 39.91
CA PRO A 666 -55.93 -9.36 39.43
C PRO A 666 -56.70 -9.50 38.10
N ASP A 667 -57.37 -8.44 37.63
CA ASP A 667 -58.10 -8.40 36.35
C ASP A 667 -57.31 -7.73 35.21
N GLU A 668 -56.08 -7.27 35.47
CA GLU A 668 -55.22 -6.58 34.52
C GLU A 668 -54.08 -7.51 34.06
N HIS A 669 -54.32 -8.23 32.95
CA HIS A 669 -53.41 -9.27 32.46
C HIS A 669 -52.39 -8.80 31.40
N CYS A 670 -52.40 -7.51 31.03
CA CYS A 670 -51.49 -6.93 30.04
C CYS A 670 -50.65 -5.82 30.66
N THR A 671 -49.61 -5.35 29.97
CA THR A 671 -48.70 -4.34 30.53
C THR A 671 -48.47 -3.18 29.59
N VAL A 672 -48.33 -1.99 30.18
CA VAL A 672 -47.97 -0.77 29.48
C VAL A 672 -46.83 -0.03 30.16
N PHE A 673 -46.07 0.75 29.38
CA PHE A 673 -45.24 1.81 29.94
C PHE A 673 -46.14 2.95 30.42
N CYS A 674 -46.05 3.29 31.70
CA CYS A 674 -46.76 4.37 32.37
C CYS A 674 -45.75 5.33 33.02
N TRP A 675 -45.59 6.54 32.45
CA TRP A 675 -44.61 7.53 32.93
C TRP A 675 -43.16 7.00 33.04
N GLY A 676 -42.73 6.18 32.07
CA GLY A 676 -41.37 5.61 32.03
C GLY A 676 -41.12 4.40 32.94
N GLN A 677 -42.15 3.90 33.63
CA GLN A 677 -42.14 2.64 34.39
C GLN A 677 -43.25 1.70 33.89
N TRP A 678 -43.38 0.49 34.45
CA TRP A 678 -44.40 -0.48 34.02
C TRP A 678 -45.62 -0.48 34.94
N CYS A 679 -46.80 -0.55 34.34
CA CYS A 679 -48.09 -0.78 35.01
C CYS A 679 -48.79 -1.98 34.36
N ASP A 680 -49.49 -2.78 35.14
CA ASP A 680 -50.52 -3.68 34.61
C ASP A 680 -51.69 -2.85 34.07
N ALA A 681 -52.35 -3.38 33.07
CA ALA A 681 -53.44 -2.73 32.36
C ALA A 681 -54.44 -3.77 31.82
N PRO A 682 -55.70 -3.38 31.60
CA PRO A 682 -56.67 -4.23 30.90
C PRO A 682 -56.19 -4.49 29.47
N CYS A 683 -56.33 -5.73 29.00
CA CYS A 683 -55.88 -6.12 27.66
C CYS A 683 -56.74 -5.55 26.51
N SER A 684 -57.91 -5.00 26.82
CA SER A 684 -58.84 -4.42 25.85
C SER A 684 -59.69 -3.33 26.48
N SER A 685 -60.04 -2.31 25.70
CA SER A 685 -61.01 -1.30 26.09
C SER A 685 -62.38 -1.92 26.39
N SER A 686 -63.14 -1.29 27.30
CA SER A 686 -64.49 -1.73 27.65
C SER A 686 -65.47 -0.57 27.59
N ARG A 687 -66.78 -0.86 27.53
CA ARG A 687 -67.83 0.17 27.54
C ARG A 687 -67.87 1.02 28.81
N GLU A 688 -67.24 0.56 29.90
CA GLU A 688 -67.18 1.28 31.17
C GLU A 688 -65.86 2.07 31.36
N PHE A 689 -64.84 1.79 30.54
CA PHE A 689 -63.54 2.47 30.57
C PHE A 689 -62.89 2.48 29.18
N GLU A 690 -62.90 3.64 28.51
CA GLU A 690 -62.18 3.84 27.24
C GLU A 690 -60.68 3.93 27.52
N PHE A 691 -59.96 2.87 27.18
CA PHE A 691 -58.50 2.79 27.28
C PHE A 691 -57.91 2.65 25.88
N THR A 692 -57.10 3.62 25.48
CA THR A 692 -56.27 3.57 24.28
C THR A 692 -54.81 3.74 24.68
N ALA A 693 -53.93 3.07 23.95
CA ALA A 693 -52.50 3.13 24.18
C ALA A 693 -51.77 3.10 22.83
N GLY A 694 -50.58 3.70 22.79
CA GLY A 694 -49.62 3.40 21.74
C GLY A 694 -49.04 2.00 21.94
N PHE A 695 -48.09 1.61 21.11
CA PHE A 695 -47.41 0.32 21.26
C PHE A 695 -46.01 0.36 20.66
N ILE A 696 -45.17 -0.59 21.09
CA ILE A 696 -43.77 -0.65 20.70
C ILE A 696 -43.52 -2.00 20.04
N CYS A 697 -43.07 -1.98 18.79
CA CYS A 697 -42.69 -3.19 18.08
C CYS A 697 -41.18 -3.39 18.18
N GLU A 698 -40.79 -4.65 18.30
CA GLU A 698 -39.42 -5.10 18.03
C GLU A 698 -39.41 -6.06 16.85
N VAL A 699 -38.48 -5.85 15.93
CA VAL A 699 -38.22 -6.73 14.79
C VAL A 699 -36.78 -7.21 14.88
N ARG A 700 -36.55 -8.49 14.56
CA ARG A 700 -35.18 -9.01 14.47
C ARG A 700 -34.51 -8.45 13.23
N VAL A 701 -33.22 -8.17 13.31
CA VAL A 701 -32.42 -7.81 12.12
C VAL A 701 -32.56 -8.95 11.09
N PRO A 702 -32.94 -8.66 9.83
CA PRO A 702 -32.98 -9.68 8.78
C PRO A 702 -31.61 -10.34 8.64
N CYS A 703 -31.56 -11.67 8.47
CA CYS A 703 -30.28 -12.32 8.22
C CYS A 703 -29.66 -11.80 6.91
N PRO A 704 -28.32 -11.70 6.84
CA PRO A 704 -27.63 -11.25 5.63
C PRO A 704 -28.10 -12.04 4.40
N PRO A 705 -28.21 -11.42 3.21
CA PRO A 705 -28.62 -12.11 1.99
C PRO A 705 -27.73 -13.33 1.71
N GLY A 706 -28.34 -14.52 1.64
CA GLY A 706 -27.65 -15.80 1.45
C GLY A 706 -27.33 -16.55 2.75
N VAL A 707 -27.67 -16.00 3.91
CA VAL A 707 -27.58 -16.66 5.21
C VAL A 707 -28.98 -16.99 5.69
N ASP A 708 -29.29 -18.27 5.79
CA ASP A 708 -30.59 -18.72 6.27
C ASP A 708 -30.76 -18.46 7.78
N LEU A 709 -31.95 -18.03 8.16
CA LEU A 709 -32.38 -18.01 9.56
C LEU A 709 -32.59 -19.46 10.02
N VAL A 710 -31.83 -19.88 11.03
CA VAL A 710 -31.88 -21.23 11.59
C VAL A 710 -32.84 -21.25 12.79
N SER A 711 -33.83 -22.15 12.74
CA SER A 711 -34.70 -22.40 13.89
C SER A 711 -34.02 -23.38 14.86
N CYS A 712 -33.68 -22.90 16.06
CA CYS A 712 -32.99 -23.70 17.08
C CYS A 712 -33.99 -24.36 18.03
N THR A 713 -33.71 -25.60 18.43
CA THR A 713 -34.54 -26.34 19.40
C THR A 713 -34.41 -25.82 20.83
N GLN A 714 -33.37 -25.05 21.11
CA GLN A 714 -33.10 -24.40 22.39
C GLN A 714 -32.44 -23.05 22.11
N ASP A 715 -32.74 -22.05 22.93
CA ASP A 715 -32.08 -20.74 22.85
C ASP A 715 -30.56 -20.92 23.09
N PRO A 716 -29.69 -20.46 22.17
CA PRO A 716 -28.23 -20.55 22.29
C PRO A 716 -27.68 -20.02 23.62
N CYS A 717 -28.36 -19.08 24.27
CA CYS A 717 -27.92 -18.48 25.52
C CYS A 717 -28.26 -19.29 26.77
N VAL A 718 -29.05 -20.37 26.67
CA VAL A 718 -29.49 -21.13 27.86
C VAL A 718 -28.32 -21.79 28.60
N ASN A 719 -27.24 -22.13 27.91
CA ASN A 719 -26.06 -22.79 28.49
C ASN A 719 -24.73 -22.11 28.11
N ALA A 720 -24.79 -20.88 27.61
CA ALA A 720 -23.60 -20.17 27.15
C ALA A 720 -23.08 -19.25 28.25
N GLU A 721 -21.79 -19.40 28.59
CA GLU A 721 -21.11 -18.55 29.56
C GLU A 721 -19.83 -17.96 28.94
N CYS A 722 -19.52 -16.71 29.26
CA CYS A 722 -18.30 -16.05 28.83
C CYS A 722 -17.26 -16.08 29.95
N ALA A 723 -16.33 -17.04 29.92
CA ALA A 723 -15.34 -17.20 30.99
C ALA A 723 -14.42 -15.98 31.15
N ALA A 724 -14.08 -15.30 30.04
CA ALA A 724 -13.26 -14.09 30.04
C ALA A 724 -14.00 -12.87 30.58
N HIS A 725 -15.33 -12.82 30.42
CA HIS A 725 -16.18 -11.71 30.86
C HIS A 725 -17.42 -12.25 31.59
N PRO A 726 -17.31 -12.62 32.89
CA PRO A 726 -18.38 -13.28 33.63
C PRO A 726 -19.67 -12.44 33.80
N THR A 727 -19.57 -11.13 33.60
CA THR A 727 -20.70 -10.18 33.65
C THR A 727 -21.29 -9.88 32.27
N ALA A 728 -20.73 -10.47 31.21
CA ALA A 728 -21.21 -10.25 29.85
C ALA A 728 -22.58 -10.90 29.64
N MET A 729 -23.47 -10.17 29.00
CA MET A 729 -24.82 -10.60 28.68
C MET A 729 -24.83 -11.39 27.38
N CYS A 730 -25.38 -12.60 27.41
CA CYS A 730 -25.55 -13.40 26.21
C CYS A 730 -26.76 -12.92 25.40
N LYS A 731 -26.61 -12.83 24.08
CA LYS A 731 -27.67 -12.68 23.09
C LYS A 731 -27.58 -13.79 22.04
N ALA A 732 -28.72 -14.34 21.68
CA ALA A 732 -28.81 -15.41 20.71
C ALA A 732 -28.77 -14.89 19.27
N ASN A 733 -27.89 -15.44 18.44
CA ASN A 733 -27.82 -15.22 17.01
C ASN A 733 -28.27 -16.48 16.26
N TYR A 734 -29.27 -16.32 15.38
CA TYR A 734 -29.91 -17.38 14.62
C TYR A 734 -29.54 -17.38 13.14
N CYS A 735 -28.72 -16.42 12.68
CA CYS A 735 -28.31 -16.33 11.30
C CYS A 735 -27.12 -17.26 11.03
N GLY A 736 -27.30 -18.22 10.12
CA GLY A 736 -26.26 -19.17 9.73
C GLY A 736 -25.92 -20.23 10.79
N GLY A 737 -26.63 -20.23 11.93
CA GLY A 737 -26.42 -21.19 13.01
C GLY A 737 -27.12 -20.78 14.31
N CYS A 738 -26.98 -21.60 15.34
CA CYS A 738 -27.51 -21.37 16.69
C CYS A 738 -26.39 -20.89 17.61
N ASN A 739 -26.02 -19.61 17.51
CA ASN A 739 -24.82 -19.07 18.14
C ASN A 739 -25.15 -18.18 19.34
N ALA A 740 -24.32 -18.24 20.38
CA ALA A 740 -24.36 -17.31 21.51
C ALA A 740 -23.33 -16.20 21.29
N VAL A 741 -23.74 -14.95 21.42
CA VAL A 741 -22.89 -13.76 21.31
C VAL A 741 -22.95 -13.00 22.62
N PHE A 742 -21.81 -12.52 23.12
CA PHE A 742 -21.75 -11.89 24.44
C PHE A 742 -21.44 -10.39 24.33
N TYR A 743 -22.05 -9.59 25.20
CA TYR A 743 -21.92 -8.14 25.24
C TYR A 743 -21.62 -7.65 26.66
N ASP A 744 -20.81 -6.61 26.81
CA ASP A 744 -20.57 -5.95 28.10
C ASP A 744 -21.76 -5.07 28.56
N ASP A 745 -21.61 -4.45 29.72
CA ASP A 745 -22.62 -3.56 30.33
C ASP A 745 -22.79 -2.22 29.61
N GLN A 746 -21.89 -1.88 28.67
CA GLN A 746 -22.02 -0.74 27.77
C GLN A 746 -22.63 -1.14 26.41
N GLY A 747 -22.87 -2.43 26.17
CA GLY A 747 -23.46 -2.94 24.93
C GLY A 747 -22.43 -3.29 23.84
N ASN A 748 -21.13 -3.31 24.14
CA ASN A 748 -20.11 -3.74 23.18
C ASN A 748 -19.97 -5.26 23.16
N LYS A 749 -19.75 -5.84 21.99
CA LYS A 749 -19.49 -7.29 21.85
C LYS A 749 -18.15 -7.66 22.48
N VAL A 750 -18.10 -8.75 23.25
CA VAL A 750 -16.89 -9.24 23.93
C VAL A 750 -16.48 -10.62 23.44
N ASP A 751 -15.17 -10.89 23.41
CA ASP A 751 -14.61 -12.20 23.05
C ASP A 751 -14.49 -13.09 24.30
N CYS A 752 -15.01 -14.31 24.18
CA CYS A 752 -15.03 -15.30 25.26
C CYS A 752 -13.91 -16.35 25.13
N MET A 753 -13.03 -16.24 24.13
CA MET A 753 -11.85 -17.10 24.00
C MET A 753 -10.72 -16.62 24.91
N ALA A 754 -10.34 -17.46 25.88
CA ALA A 754 -9.25 -17.18 26.80
C ALA A 754 -7.87 -17.28 26.10
N MET A 755 -7.17 -16.15 25.95
CA MET A 755 -5.72 -16.18 25.74
C MET A 755 -5.02 -16.55 27.05
N ASN A 756 -4.63 -17.82 27.19
CA ASN A 756 -3.58 -18.21 28.14
C ASN A 756 -2.23 -17.68 27.63
N MET A 757 -1.85 -16.46 28.02
CA MET A 757 -0.46 -15.99 27.93
C MET A 757 0.26 -16.21 29.26
N TYR A 758 0.68 -17.45 29.51
CA TYR A 758 1.93 -17.81 30.19
C TYR A 758 2.30 -19.23 29.75
N GLY A 759 3.32 -19.31 28.88
CA GLY A 759 3.92 -20.54 28.34
C GLY A 759 5.04 -20.19 27.39
#